data_AF-A0A2C9JN58-F1
#
_entry.id   AF-A0A2C9JN58-F1
#
_cell.length_a   1.000
_cell.length_b   1.000
_cell.length_c   1.000
_cell.angle_alpha   90.00
_cell.angle_beta   90.00
_cell.angle_gamma   90.00
#
_symmetry.space_group_name_H-M   'P 1'
#
loop_
_entity.id
_entity.type
_entity.pdbx_description
1 polymer ?
#
loop_
_entity_poly.entity_id
_entity_poly.type
_entity_poly.pdbx_seq_one_letter_code
_entity_poly.pdbx_strand_id
1 'polypeptide(L)'
;MAGKDLSKTFEDIESEDLSLETSLPTDLTMSPDHSELIDVRNKKKHITKHLIERKQLLHDIQLLKIELSQKNLTLENMKVEHLQQIEELDEKLHDVTHQKQILQARLESELQIQSDEARKRQELIKRELDALRNQQQQLEKTNERLKEKAGDIRRTLKDLTLSEERYYHLRAQPEDELSLRDYVAIKFFETMRPLQTEVSQLRNQNNTVETEVASLAKEMLALQKNLEEERQAHGELRVKYHKIMTEFAETTSKLKVDDYKVENYDKVKSERDGLEHDYMETSRQYIAMEAAFNTIQKERDELSRELSSSKQTIALLRQDKDYLTRQHSDINNKLAYSEEKLQQLNRQLEDAKLAREEMYEKYVSSRDQYKSEYENKLKEELEQIRVRTNAEIDRLRTSTREMYERENRNLREARDIALSERDRTIVAEREMASKYEHMLTEFRQLQATSESRLSEIQNELKIKMFEAERSQMIHGETVKNLGQAEMEIEKLQKKLEVLTKEYYTLQTSHEKKLVELEAMVSEKKAKLETYEKLEQDLDAVVMQAAEVEDEKEAEKVLFSYGYGANVASTTKRRMQQSVHLARRVLQLEKTNTGLRKELEEYKNKINSLVQQVETSNSLLDQTQQPYSYLIQSVKSRDEQINQLKATLQVMEKDLSKVEKEKEDLMRTHNQMSLDLERLLNQKEEMAVMKQVVLSLSERKFDLNKAKSRDFMEPSKSASTGHRFRNDFEIHDDLNVVKPGSLHLVKPKSPARPRPDRRTNSTKFSKVYGVAKS
;
A
#
# COMPACT_ATOMS: atom_id res chain seq x y z
N MET A 1 45.23 16.20 -9.26
CA MET A 1 44.04 17.02 -9.54
C MET A 1 43.01 16.13 -10.20
N ALA A 2 41.74 16.08 -9.82
CA ALA A 2 41.10 16.69 -8.64
C ALA A 2 40.33 15.60 -7.88
N GLY A 3 40.33 15.66 -6.55
CA GLY A 3 39.63 14.72 -5.69
C GLY A 3 38.69 15.49 -4.76
N LYS A 4 37.40 15.14 -4.82
CA LYS A 4 36.34 15.55 -3.91
C LYS A 4 35.28 14.44 -3.98
N ASP A 5 35.05 13.73 -2.89
CA ASP A 5 33.87 13.99 -2.08
C ASP A 5 33.91 13.22 -0.74
N LEU A 6 33.75 14.01 0.33
CA LEU A 6 32.79 13.80 1.41
C LEU A 6 32.83 12.48 2.21
N SER A 7 33.79 12.42 3.15
CA SER A 7 33.55 11.79 4.46
C SER A 7 34.18 12.65 5.56
N LYS A 8 33.34 13.38 6.31
CA LYS A 8 33.60 13.95 7.66
C LYS A 8 32.39 14.75 8.17
N THR A 9 31.55 14.12 8.98
CA THR A 9 30.59 14.79 9.87
C THR A 9 30.10 13.77 10.91
N PHE A 10 30.10 14.17 12.19
CA PHE A 10 29.56 13.44 13.34
C PHE A 10 30.19 12.07 13.68
N GLU A 11 31.42 12.13 14.20
CA GLU A 11 31.78 11.38 15.41
C GLU A 11 32.01 12.43 16.51
N ASP A 12 31.09 12.52 17.47
CA ASP A 12 31.22 13.15 18.80
C ASP A 12 29.84 13.06 19.50
N ILE A 13 29.83 12.92 20.84
CA ILE A 13 28.69 12.58 21.72
C ILE A 13 28.37 11.06 21.78
N GLU A 14 29.20 10.32 22.53
CA GLU A 14 28.75 9.16 23.31
C GLU A 14 29.76 8.87 24.45
N SER A 15 29.56 9.50 25.61
CA SER A 15 30.39 9.29 26.81
C SER A 15 29.69 9.76 28.11
N GLU A 16 28.50 9.25 28.40
CA GLU A 16 27.97 9.24 29.78
C GLU A 16 27.81 7.78 30.22
N ASP A 17 28.82 7.27 30.93
CA ASP A 17 28.75 5.97 31.60
C ASP A 17 27.68 6.02 32.71
N LEU A 18 26.48 5.53 32.42
CA LEU A 18 25.47 5.29 33.46
C LEU A 18 25.83 4.01 34.25
N SER A 19 26.78 4.15 35.18
CA SER A 19 27.22 3.08 36.06
C SER A 19 26.04 2.53 36.87
N LEU A 20 25.72 1.26 36.65
CA LEU A 20 24.58 0.60 37.29
C LEU A 20 24.92 0.16 38.73
N GLU A 21 25.18 1.13 39.62
CA GLU A 21 25.48 0.86 41.03
C GLU A 21 24.26 0.26 41.75
N THR A 22 24.35 -1.03 42.06
CA THR A 22 23.37 -1.78 42.87
C THR A 22 23.42 -1.35 44.34
N SER A 23 22.85 -0.18 44.64
CA SER A 23 22.74 0.38 45.98
C SER A 23 21.58 -0.26 46.75
N LEU A 24 21.91 -1.15 47.70
CA LEU A 24 20.97 -1.69 48.68
C LEU A 24 20.60 -0.61 49.72
N PRO A 25 19.32 -0.21 49.89
CA PRO A 25 18.93 0.76 50.91
C PRO A 25 18.87 0.11 52.30
N THR A 26 20.03 -0.08 52.94
CA THR A 26 20.09 -0.34 54.40
C THR A 26 19.87 0.96 55.18
N ASP A 27 18.62 1.39 55.32
CA ASP A 27 18.23 2.39 56.30
C ASP A 27 17.58 1.71 57.52
N LEU A 28 18.33 1.69 58.62
CA LEU A 28 17.90 1.18 59.93
C LEU A 28 17.62 2.34 60.89
N THR A 29 17.09 3.47 60.40
CA THR A 29 16.69 4.60 61.24
C THR A 29 15.21 4.97 61.10
N MET A 30 14.40 4.48 62.05
CA MET A 30 13.34 5.28 62.67
C MET A 30 13.06 4.74 64.08
N SER A 31 13.19 5.61 65.08
CA SER A 31 12.96 5.30 66.49
C SER A 31 11.46 5.32 66.82
N PRO A 32 10.98 4.59 67.85
CA PRO A 32 9.60 4.69 68.29
C PRO A 32 9.37 5.99 69.06
N ASP A 33 8.30 6.73 68.74
CA ASP A 33 7.82 7.84 69.56
C ASP A 33 6.51 7.47 70.29
N HIS A 34 6.28 8.09 71.44
CA HIS A 34 5.56 7.46 72.54
C HIS A 34 4.49 8.39 73.14
N SER A 35 3.33 8.44 72.48
CA SER A 35 2.05 8.95 73.00
C SER A 35 0.91 8.28 72.21
N GLU A 36 -0.24 7.95 72.80
CA GLU A 36 -0.80 8.37 74.08
C GLU A 36 -1.12 7.18 75.02
N LEU A 37 -0.87 7.35 76.32
CA LEU A 37 -1.32 6.44 77.38
C LEU A 37 -2.22 7.20 78.36
N ILE A 38 -3.52 7.31 78.06
CA ILE A 38 -4.63 7.53 79.01
C ILE A 38 -5.92 7.03 78.31
N ASP A 39 -6.44 5.87 78.72
CA ASP A 39 -7.57 5.79 79.66
C ASP A 39 -8.07 4.32 79.75
N VAL A 40 -7.84 3.68 80.91
CA VAL A 40 -8.28 2.28 81.14
C VAL A 40 -9.69 2.28 81.69
N ARG A 41 -10.70 2.23 80.80
CA ARG A 41 -12.10 2.03 81.22
C ARG A 41 -12.91 1.11 80.32
N ASN A 42 -13.43 0.05 80.95
CA ASN A 42 -14.24 -1.02 80.38
C ASN A 42 -15.39 -0.52 79.47
N LYS A 43 -15.22 -0.63 78.16
CA LYS A 43 -16.32 -0.71 77.20
C LYS A 43 -16.05 -1.84 76.21
N LYS A 44 -17.04 -2.73 76.02
CA LYS A 44 -17.00 -3.76 74.98
C LYS A 44 -16.81 -3.06 73.63
N LYS A 45 -15.70 -3.29 72.94
CA LYS A 45 -15.49 -2.78 71.57
C LYS A 45 -16.50 -3.47 70.66
N HIS A 46 -17.64 -2.83 70.39
CA HIS A 46 -18.50 -3.24 69.28
C HIS A 46 -17.66 -3.15 68.01
N ILE A 47 -17.44 -4.31 67.38
CA ILE A 47 -16.81 -4.39 66.08
C ILE A 47 -17.84 -3.88 65.08
N THR A 48 -17.78 -2.59 64.76
CA THR A 48 -18.65 -2.00 63.74
C THR A 48 -18.31 -2.61 62.38
N LYS A 49 -19.33 -2.81 61.54
CA LYS A 49 -19.21 -3.44 60.21
C LYS A 49 -18.07 -2.82 59.40
N HIS A 50 -17.97 -1.48 59.42
CA HIS A 50 -16.94 -0.69 58.76
C HIS A 50 -15.49 -0.98 59.20
N LEU A 51 -15.26 -1.47 60.43
CA LEU A 51 -13.92 -1.87 60.87
C LEU A 51 -13.51 -3.25 60.31
N ILE A 52 -14.47 -4.14 60.06
CA ILE A 52 -14.25 -5.40 59.34
C ILE A 52 -14.05 -5.08 57.85
N GLU A 53 -14.95 -4.32 57.24
CA GLU A 53 -14.87 -3.90 55.84
C GLU A 53 -13.53 -3.21 55.52
N ARG A 54 -13.08 -2.27 56.36
CA ARG A 54 -11.76 -1.62 56.19
C ARG A 54 -10.59 -2.60 56.32
N LYS A 55 -10.70 -3.64 57.16
CA LYS A 55 -9.65 -4.67 57.29
C LYS A 55 -9.66 -5.66 56.13
N GLN A 56 -10.83 -6.00 55.61
CA GLN A 56 -10.98 -6.82 54.40
C GLN A 56 -10.38 -6.08 53.21
N LEU A 57 -10.81 -4.84 52.93
CA LEU A 57 -10.25 -4.02 51.84
C LEU A 57 -8.73 -3.82 51.95
N LEU A 58 -8.18 -3.67 53.16
CA LEU A 58 -6.72 -3.62 53.35
C LEU A 58 -6.02 -4.95 53.05
N HIS A 59 -6.64 -6.09 53.34
CA HIS A 59 -6.14 -7.41 52.99
C HIS A 59 -6.26 -7.68 51.49
N ASP A 60 -7.38 -7.31 50.87
CA ASP A 60 -7.62 -7.42 49.42
C ASP A 60 -6.60 -6.57 48.65
N ILE A 61 -6.29 -5.36 49.13
CA ILE A 61 -5.20 -4.51 48.59
C ILE A 61 -3.82 -5.15 48.78
N GLN A 62 -3.58 -5.90 49.86
CA GLN A 62 -2.33 -6.65 50.04
C GLN A 62 -2.24 -7.83 49.07
N LEU A 63 -3.33 -8.59 48.88
CA LEU A 63 -3.40 -9.68 47.92
C LEU A 63 -3.18 -9.17 46.48
N LEU A 64 -3.87 -8.10 46.08
CA LEU A 64 -3.68 -7.47 44.77
C LEU A 64 -2.26 -6.93 44.56
N LYS A 65 -1.58 -6.46 45.60
CA LYS A 65 -0.15 -6.08 45.52
C LYS A 65 0.77 -7.30 45.34
N ILE A 66 0.46 -8.42 45.97
CA ILE A 66 1.20 -9.68 45.81
C ILE A 66 0.97 -10.24 44.40
N GLU A 67 -0.27 -10.29 43.92
CA GLU A 67 -0.60 -10.68 42.54
C GLU A 67 0.09 -9.77 41.52
N LEU A 68 0.08 -8.46 41.72
CA LEU A 68 0.79 -7.50 40.85
C LEU A 68 2.30 -7.75 40.85
N SER A 69 2.93 -7.99 42.01
CA SER A 69 4.36 -8.31 42.07
C SER A 69 4.70 -9.66 41.42
N GLN A 70 3.84 -10.67 41.54
CA GLN A 70 3.99 -11.95 40.86
C GLN A 70 3.85 -11.80 39.34
N LYS A 71 2.87 -11.00 38.88
CA LYS A 71 2.69 -10.71 37.45
C LYS A 71 3.88 -9.93 36.88
N ASN A 72 4.37 -8.93 37.59
CA ASN A 72 5.58 -8.20 37.20
C ASN A 72 6.79 -9.13 37.14
N LEU A 73 6.99 -10.02 38.12
CA LEU A 73 8.07 -11.02 38.09
C LEU A 73 7.93 -11.98 36.89
N THR A 74 6.72 -12.45 36.55
CA THR A 74 6.54 -13.28 35.35
C THR A 74 6.79 -12.52 34.05
N LEU A 75 6.47 -11.21 33.99
CA LEU A 75 6.80 -10.38 32.83
C LEU A 75 8.31 -10.16 32.72
N GLU A 76 9.01 -9.91 33.83
CA GLU A 76 10.47 -9.73 33.82
C GLU A 76 11.21 -11.02 33.41
N ASN A 77 10.76 -12.17 33.89
CA ASN A 77 11.30 -13.47 33.45
C ASN A 77 11.11 -13.67 31.94
N MET A 78 9.93 -13.41 31.38
CA MET A 78 9.72 -13.53 29.92
C MET A 78 10.51 -12.50 29.12
N LYS A 79 10.78 -11.29 29.65
CA LYS A 79 11.72 -10.36 29.01
C LYS A 79 13.13 -10.94 28.97
N VAL A 80 13.62 -11.52 30.06
CA VAL A 80 14.95 -12.14 30.14
C VAL A 80 15.06 -13.32 29.18
N GLU A 81 14.05 -14.19 29.13
CA GLU A 81 13.98 -15.30 28.16
C GLU A 81 13.98 -14.80 26.71
N HIS A 82 13.26 -13.71 26.40
CA HIS A 82 13.27 -13.13 25.05
C HIS A 82 14.56 -12.37 24.71
N LEU A 83 15.22 -11.72 25.68
CA LEU A 83 16.53 -11.09 25.48
C LEU A 83 17.59 -12.16 25.19
N GLN A 84 17.62 -13.25 25.95
CA GLN A 84 18.50 -14.39 25.69
C GLN A 84 18.22 -15.02 24.31
N GLN A 85 16.95 -15.11 23.89
CA GLN A 85 16.60 -15.57 22.54
C GLN A 85 17.06 -14.61 21.43
N ILE A 86 17.10 -13.30 21.69
CA ILE A 86 17.63 -12.29 20.75
C ILE A 86 19.15 -12.42 20.67
N GLU A 87 19.86 -12.45 21.80
CA GLU A 87 21.32 -12.68 21.87
C GLU A 87 21.71 -13.98 21.14
N GLU A 88 21.01 -15.08 21.42
CA GLU A 88 21.17 -16.37 20.73
C GLU A 88 20.92 -16.31 19.22
N LEU A 89 20.09 -15.39 18.72
CA LEU A 89 19.80 -15.23 17.29
C LEU A 89 20.80 -14.29 16.62
N ASP A 90 21.27 -13.26 17.31
CA ASP A 90 22.30 -12.35 16.83
C ASP A 90 23.68 -13.02 16.76
N GLU A 91 24.04 -13.90 17.71
CA GLU A 91 25.23 -14.76 17.59
C GLU A 91 25.15 -15.66 16.34
N LYS A 92 24.01 -16.35 16.14
CA LYS A 92 23.79 -17.23 14.97
C LYS A 92 23.78 -16.45 13.66
N LEU A 93 23.27 -15.21 13.66
CA LEU A 93 23.34 -14.30 12.53
C LEU A 93 24.80 -13.89 12.25
N HIS A 94 25.57 -13.56 13.29
CA HIS A 94 26.98 -13.22 13.16
C HIS A 94 27.78 -14.37 12.53
N ASP A 95 27.65 -15.59 13.06
CA ASP A 95 28.27 -16.81 12.52
C ASP A 95 27.93 -17.04 11.04
N VAL A 96 26.65 -16.92 10.67
CA VAL A 96 26.21 -17.08 9.27
C VAL A 96 26.77 -15.97 8.37
N THR A 97 26.86 -14.73 8.84
CA THR A 97 27.50 -13.65 8.07
C THR A 97 29.01 -13.84 7.93
N HIS A 98 29.70 -14.35 8.94
CA HIS A 98 31.12 -14.67 8.88
C HIS A 98 31.41 -15.83 7.92
N GLN A 99 30.62 -16.91 7.98
CA GLN A 99 30.69 -18.02 7.03
C GLN A 99 30.43 -17.55 5.59
N LYS A 100 29.44 -16.67 5.38
CA LYS A 100 29.18 -16.04 4.08
C LYS A 100 30.39 -15.24 3.57
N GLN A 101 31.03 -14.42 4.43
CA GLN A 101 32.23 -13.66 4.06
C GLN A 101 33.39 -14.58 3.68
N ILE A 102 33.63 -15.67 4.42
CA ILE A 102 34.67 -16.67 4.08
C ILE A 102 34.38 -17.32 2.73
N LEU A 103 33.14 -17.74 2.47
CA LEU A 103 32.77 -18.36 1.20
C LEU A 103 32.87 -17.37 0.02
N GLN A 104 32.50 -16.11 0.22
CA GLN A 104 32.66 -15.06 -0.77
C GLN A 104 34.15 -14.82 -1.10
N ALA A 105 35.00 -14.64 -0.09
CA ALA A 105 36.44 -14.44 -0.28
C ALA A 105 37.13 -15.64 -0.97
N ARG A 106 36.68 -16.87 -0.70
CA ARG A 106 37.14 -18.07 -1.42
C ARG A 106 36.72 -18.05 -2.89
N LEU A 107 35.46 -17.74 -3.17
CA LEU A 107 34.96 -17.67 -4.55
C LEU A 107 35.65 -16.55 -5.35
N GLU A 108 35.86 -15.39 -4.76
CA GLU A 108 36.62 -14.28 -5.36
C GLU A 108 38.08 -14.68 -5.65
N SER A 109 38.72 -15.43 -4.75
CA SER A 109 40.07 -15.97 -4.95
C SER A 109 40.12 -17.03 -6.07
N GLU A 110 39.17 -17.97 -6.13
CA GLU A 110 39.10 -18.97 -7.19
C GLU A 110 38.83 -18.34 -8.56
N LEU A 111 37.93 -17.35 -8.64
CA LEU A 111 37.68 -16.58 -9.87
C LEU A 111 38.92 -15.80 -10.33
N GLN A 112 39.65 -15.17 -9.40
CA GLN A 112 40.90 -14.49 -9.71
C GLN A 112 41.94 -15.46 -10.28
N ILE A 113 42.15 -16.61 -9.63
CA ILE A 113 43.08 -17.67 -10.08
C ILE A 113 42.71 -18.17 -11.48
N GLN A 114 41.43 -18.48 -11.73
CA GLN A 114 40.96 -18.90 -13.05
C GLN A 114 41.16 -17.82 -14.12
N SER A 115 40.97 -16.54 -13.78
CA SER A 115 41.21 -15.43 -14.72
C SER A 115 42.69 -15.27 -15.07
N ASP A 116 43.59 -15.41 -14.09
CA ASP A 116 45.05 -15.33 -14.30
C ASP A 116 45.58 -16.56 -15.04
N GLU A 117 45.00 -17.74 -14.82
CA GLU A 117 45.29 -18.92 -15.63
C GLU A 117 44.82 -18.77 -17.09
N ALA A 118 43.58 -18.31 -17.30
CA ALA A 118 43.05 -18.07 -18.65
C ALA A 118 43.94 -17.05 -19.40
N ARG A 119 44.34 -15.97 -18.73
CA ARG A 119 45.29 -14.99 -19.24
C ARG A 119 46.66 -15.60 -19.57
N LYS A 120 47.26 -16.39 -18.66
CA LYS A 120 48.55 -17.07 -18.92
C LYS A 120 48.48 -18.01 -20.12
N ARG A 121 47.38 -18.77 -20.27
CA ARG A 121 47.12 -19.63 -21.43
C ARG A 121 46.99 -18.81 -22.72
N GLN A 122 46.25 -17.69 -22.69
CA GLN A 122 46.11 -16.78 -23.84
C GLN A 122 47.45 -16.13 -24.24
N GLU A 123 48.25 -15.69 -23.27
CA GLU A 123 49.59 -15.14 -23.52
C GLU A 123 50.55 -16.19 -24.10
N LEU A 124 50.46 -17.45 -23.67
CA LEU A 124 51.27 -18.55 -24.19
C LEU A 124 50.88 -18.88 -25.64
N ILE A 125 49.58 -19.08 -25.93
CA ILE A 125 49.07 -19.27 -27.30
C ILE A 125 49.47 -18.11 -28.21
N LYS A 126 49.43 -16.86 -27.71
CA LYS A 126 49.88 -15.70 -28.47
C LYS A 126 51.38 -15.77 -28.81
N ARG A 127 52.24 -16.13 -27.86
CA ARG A 127 53.69 -16.31 -28.10
C ARG A 127 53.96 -17.41 -29.12
N GLU A 128 53.21 -18.51 -29.09
CA GLU A 128 53.31 -19.60 -30.06
C GLU A 128 52.85 -19.16 -31.46
N LEU A 129 51.73 -18.45 -31.57
CA LEU A 129 51.25 -17.88 -32.84
C LEU A 129 52.22 -16.85 -33.41
N ASP A 130 52.78 -15.95 -32.60
CA ASP A 130 53.78 -14.97 -33.04
C ASP A 130 55.08 -15.68 -33.47
N ALA A 131 55.49 -16.76 -32.80
CA ALA A 131 56.64 -17.58 -33.20
C ALA A 131 56.41 -18.31 -34.54
N LEU A 132 55.26 -18.97 -34.71
CA LEU A 132 54.86 -19.63 -35.96
C LEU A 132 54.76 -18.62 -37.11
N ARG A 133 54.22 -17.44 -36.87
CA ARG A 133 54.11 -16.35 -37.86
C ARG A 133 55.49 -15.84 -38.29
N ASN A 134 56.43 -15.70 -37.36
CA ASN A 134 57.81 -15.34 -37.67
C ASN A 134 58.53 -16.43 -38.48
N GLN A 135 58.31 -17.71 -38.14
CA GLN A 135 58.83 -18.84 -38.91
C GLN A 135 58.23 -18.88 -40.33
N GLN A 136 56.92 -18.65 -40.48
CA GLN A 136 56.24 -18.56 -41.77
C GLN A 136 56.84 -17.43 -42.62
N GLN A 137 56.97 -16.21 -42.09
CA GLN A 137 57.57 -15.08 -42.82
C GLN A 137 59.01 -15.36 -43.26
N GLN A 138 59.79 -16.09 -42.46
CA GLN A 138 61.15 -16.47 -42.82
C GLN A 138 61.15 -17.52 -43.95
N LEU A 139 60.26 -18.51 -43.89
CA LEU A 139 60.08 -19.49 -44.96
C LEU A 139 59.60 -18.83 -46.26
N GLU A 140 58.65 -17.89 -46.20
CA GLU A 140 58.18 -17.11 -47.34
C GLU A 140 59.33 -16.33 -48.00
N LYS A 141 60.12 -15.58 -47.24
CA LYS A 141 61.31 -14.86 -47.73
C LYS A 141 62.35 -15.79 -48.37
N THR A 142 62.60 -16.97 -47.79
CA THR A 142 63.53 -17.94 -48.40
C THR A 142 62.99 -18.55 -49.68
N ASN A 143 61.68 -18.84 -49.75
CA ASN A 143 61.01 -19.37 -50.93
C ASN A 143 60.98 -18.33 -52.07
N GLU A 144 60.74 -17.05 -51.75
CA GLU A 144 60.81 -15.94 -52.69
C GLU A 144 62.22 -15.78 -53.30
N ARG A 145 63.26 -15.79 -52.45
CA ARG A 145 64.66 -15.77 -52.90
C ARG A 145 65.07 -17.02 -53.70
N LEU A 146 64.45 -18.18 -53.44
CA LEU A 146 64.67 -19.40 -54.23
C LEU A 146 63.97 -19.33 -55.60
N LYS A 147 62.75 -18.76 -55.66
CA LYS A 147 62.03 -18.49 -56.92
C LYS A 147 62.78 -17.48 -57.80
N GLU A 148 63.34 -16.44 -57.20
CA GLU A 148 64.20 -15.45 -57.88
C GLU A 148 65.41 -16.15 -58.53
N LYS A 149 66.21 -16.88 -57.74
CA LYS A 149 67.35 -17.68 -58.25
C LYS A 149 66.97 -18.68 -59.34
N ALA A 150 65.83 -19.38 -59.19
CA ALA A 150 65.34 -20.31 -60.22
C ALA A 150 64.89 -19.57 -61.50
N GLY A 151 64.35 -18.37 -61.36
CA GLY A 151 64.08 -17.44 -62.46
C GLY A 151 65.36 -17.00 -63.17
N ASP A 152 66.42 -16.67 -62.42
CA ASP A 152 67.71 -16.29 -62.99
C ASP A 152 68.40 -17.44 -63.72
N ILE A 153 68.40 -18.66 -63.17
CA ILE A 153 68.90 -19.86 -63.87
C ILE A 153 68.10 -20.10 -65.17
N ARG A 154 66.78 -19.86 -65.17
CA ARG A 154 65.95 -19.93 -66.39
C ARG A 154 66.24 -18.81 -67.39
N ARG A 155 66.68 -17.62 -66.93
CA ARG A 155 67.09 -16.51 -67.79
C ARG A 155 68.47 -16.77 -68.41
N THR A 156 69.44 -17.29 -67.63
CA THR A 156 70.80 -17.59 -68.13
C THR A 156 70.84 -18.78 -69.07
N LEU A 157 69.93 -19.74 -68.95
CA LEU A 157 69.78 -20.87 -69.88
C LEU A 157 68.95 -20.57 -71.14
N LYS A 158 68.53 -19.32 -71.35
CA LYS A 158 67.83 -18.93 -72.58
C LYS A 158 68.83 -18.60 -73.70
N ASP A 159 68.57 -19.17 -74.88
CA ASP A 159 69.33 -19.04 -76.13
C ASP A 159 70.74 -19.69 -76.07
N LEU A 160 70.78 -21.01 -76.35
CA LEU A 160 71.94 -21.90 -76.20
C LEU A 160 72.66 -22.24 -77.52
N THR A 161 72.43 -21.45 -78.58
CA THR A 161 73.01 -21.69 -79.92
C THR A 161 74.49 -21.30 -79.97
N LEU A 162 75.38 -22.28 -80.15
CA LEU A 162 76.81 -22.07 -80.39
C LEU A 162 77.17 -22.04 -81.88
N SER A 163 78.28 -21.37 -82.20
CA SER A 163 79.03 -21.59 -83.43
C SER A 163 80.06 -22.72 -83.24
N GLU A 164 80.47 -23.36 -84.35
CA GLU A 164 81.44 -24.47 -84.31
C GLU A 164 82.78 -24.07 -83.68
N GLU A 165 83.32 -22.91 -84.05
CA GLU A 165 84.56 -22.35 -83.48
C GLU A 165 84.47 -22.23 -81.95
N ARG A 166 83.36 -21.68 -81.45
CA ARG A 166 83.14 -21.46 -80.02
C ARG A 166 82.90 -22.76 -79.25
N TYR A 167 82.34 -23.78 -79.89
CA TYR A 167 82.23 -25.12 -79.34
C TYR A 167 83.60 -25.76 -79.11
N TYR A 168 84.51 -25.71 -80.10
CA TYR A 168 85.85 -26.28 -79.93
C TYR A 168 86.68 -25.53 -78.86
N HIS A 169 86.51 -24.21 -78.73
CA HIS A 169 87.14 -23.45 -77.64
C HIS A 169 86.59 -23.82 -76.24
N LEU A 170 85.26 -23.87 -76.06
CA LEU A 170 84.66 -24.19 -74.76
C LEU A 170 84.86 -25.67 -74.35
N ARG A 171 84.91 -26.59 -75.32
CA ARG A 171 85.24 -28.01 -75.07
C ARG A 171 86.71 -28.25 -74.70
N ALA A 172 87.59 -27.27 -74.88
CA ALA A 172 88.99 -27.35 -74.46
C ALA A 172 89.24 -26.93 -73.00
N GLN A 173 88.22 -26.43 -72.30
CA GLN A 173 88.29 -26.03 -70.89
C GLN A 173 87.82 -27.18 -69.97
N PRO A 174 88.34 -27.28 -68.72
CA PRO A 174 87.87 -28.28 -67.75
C PRO A 174 86.45 -27.96 -67.27
N GLU A 175 85.67 -29.00 -66.93
CA GLU A 175 84.26 -28.84 -66.55
C GLU A 175 84.05 -27.98 -65.28
N ASP A 176 85.04 -27.95 -64.37
CA ASP A 176 85.00 -27.13 -63.13
C ASP A 176 85.10 -25.61 -63.37
N GLU A 177 85.68 -25.18 -64.51
CA GLU A 177 85.79 -23.75 -64.87
C GLU A 177 84.59 -23.27 -65.73
N LEU A 178 83.70 -24.19 -66.11
CA LEU A 178 82.69 -23.94 -67.12
C LEU A 178 81.37 -23.45 -66.50
N SER A 179 80.84 -22.34 -67.01
CA SER A 179 79.53 -21.83 -66.60
C SER A 179 78.42 -22.84 -66.91
N LEU A 180 77.41 -22.95 -66.03
CA LEU A 180 76.24 -23.82 -66.23
C LEU A 180 75.53 -23.54 -67.58
N ARG A 181 75.55 -22.29 -68.06
CA ARG A 181 75.06 -21.94 -69.41
C ARG A 181 75.87 -22.65 -70.49
N ASP A 182 77.19 -22.51 -70.44
CA ASP A 182 78.10 -22.97 -71.47
C ASP A 182 78.21 -24.50 -71.46
N TYR A 183 78.16 -25.15 -70.29
CA TYR A 183 78.06 -26.61 -70.17
C TYR A 183 76.81 -27.17 -70.87
N VAL A 184 75.64 -26.61 -70.57
CA VAL A 184 74.37 -27.03 -71.20
C VAL A 184 74.39 -26.70 -72.70
N ALA A 185 75.02 -25.60 -73.11
CA ALA A 185 75.12 -25.22 -74.52
C ALA A 185 76.09 -26.14 -75.31
N ILE A 186 77.19 -26.62 -74.72
CA ILE A 186 78.01 -27.71 -75.28
C ILE A 186 77.15 -28.95 -75.52
N LYS A 187 76.43 -29.44 -74.50
CA LYS A 187 75.64 -30.68 -74.61
C LYS A 187 74.46 -30.56 -75.58
N PHE A 188 73.86 -29.37 -75.68
CA PHE A 188 72.87 -29.04 -76.70
C PHE A 188 73.48 -29.05 -78.11
N PHE A 189 74.69 -28.51 -78.29
CA PHE A 189 75.39 -28.53 -79.57
C PHE A 189 75.80 -29.94 -80.02
N GLU A 190 76.31 -30.77 -79.10
CA GLU A 190 76.72 -32.16 -79.35
C GLU A 190 75.55 -33.06 -79.79
N THR A 191 74.34 -32.80 -79.30
CA THR A 191 73.14 -33.57 -79.63
C THR A 191 72.40 -33.02 -80.85
N MET A 192 72.40 -31.69 -81.06
CA MET A 192 71.69 -31.04 -82.17
C MET A 192 72.44 -31.15 -83.51
N ARG A 193 73.77 -31.00 -83.54
CA ARG A 193 74.57 -31.02 -84.78
C ARG A 193 74.46 -32.31 -85.61
N PRO A 194 74.50 -33.54 -85.04
CA PRO A 194 74.31 -34.75 -85.85
C PRO A 194 72.91 -34.82 -86.46
N LEU A 195 71.85 -34.50 -85.70
CA LEU A 195 70.47 -34.49 -86.20
C LEU A 195 70.25 -33.44 -87.30
N GLN A 196 70.84 -32.24 -87.17
CA GLN A 196 70.83 -31.23 -88.24
C GLN A 196 71.56 -31.70 -89.51
N THR A 197 72.63 -32.47 -89.35
CA THR A 197 73.39 -33.06 -90.46
C THR A 197 72.59 -34.15 -91.16
N GLU A 198 71.98 -35.06 -90.40
CA GLU A 198 71.12 -36.14 -90.89
C GLU A 198 69.88 -35.59 -91.63
N VAL A 199 69.18 -34.61 -91.06
CA VAL A 199 68.05 -33.92 -91.72
C VAL A 199 68.48 -33.24 -93.02
N SER A 200 69.71 -32.70 -93.08
CA SER A 200 70.24 -32.09 -94.30
C SER A 200 70.61 -33.14 -95.36
N GLN A 201 71.15 -34.29 -94.96
CA GLN A 201 71.44 -35.42 -95.85
C GLN A 201 70.15 -36.04 -96.41
N LEU A 202 69.15 -36.29 -95.57
CA LEU A 202 67.85 -36.82 -95.97
C LEU A 202 67.11 -35.87 -96.93
N ARG A 203 67.19 -34.55 -96.72
CA ARG A 203 66.66 -33.55 -97.67
C ARG A 203 67.36 -33.62 -99.03
N ASN A 204 68.68 -33.74 -99.05
CA ASN A 204 69.44 -33.87 -100.29
C ASN A 204 69.10 -35.18 -101.04
N GLN A 205 68.95 -36.30 -100.31
CA GLN A 205 68.52 -37.59 -100.88
C GLN A 205 67.10 -37.53 -101.45
N ASN A 206 66.17 -36.89 -100.74
CA ASN A 206 64.80 -36.71 -101.22
C ASN A 206 64.77 -35.86 -102.51
N ASN A 207 65.54 -34.76 -102.56
CA ASN A 207 65.68 -33.95 -103.77
C ASN A 207 66.25 -34.75 -104.96
N THR A 208 67.23 -35.63 -104.75
CA THR A 208 67.76 -36.47 -105.84
C THR A 208 66.72 -37.47 -106.35
N VAL A 209 65.97 -38.13 -105.45
CA VAL A 209 64.89 -39.06 -105.84
C VAL A 209 63.76 -38.31 -106.57
N GLU A 210 63.40 -37.10 -106.15
CA GLU A 210 62.43 -36.26 -106.87
C GLU A 210 62.92 -35.92 -108.30
N THR A 211 64.22 -35.66 -108.49
CA THR A 211 64.76 -35.45 -109.85
C THR A 211 64.80 -36.71 -110.72
N GLU A 212 65.06 -37.89 -110.13
CA GLU A 212 65.04 -39.18 -110.83
C GLU A 212 63.61 -39.59 -111.23
N VAL A 213 62.63 -39.38 -110.35
CA VAL A 213 61.21 -39.57 -110.69
C VAL A 213 60.78 -38.61 -111.81
N ALA A 214 61.29 -37.36 -111.80
CA ALA A 214 61.00 -36.39 -112.84
C ALA A 214 61.68 -36.68 -114.20
N SER A 215 62.81 -37.39 -114.25
CA SER A 215 63.39 -37.87 -115.51
C SER A 215 62.66 -39.11 -116.02
N LEU A 216 62.40 -40.10 -115.16
CA LEU A 216 61.67 -41.33 -115.52
C LEU A 216 60.25 -41.02 -116.03
N ALA A 217 59.56 -40.02 -115.46
CA ALA A 217 58.26 -39.56 -115.95
C ALA A 217 58.32 -38.99 -117.37
N LYS A 218 59.42 -38.30 -117.75
CA LYS A 218 59.63 -37.78 -119.11
C LYS A 218 59.96 -38.90 -120.09
N GLU A 219 60.78 -39.86 -119.69
CA GLU A 219 61.10 -41.04 -120.49
C GLU A 219 59.87 -41.90 -120.76
N MET A 220 59.01 -42.10 -119.74
CA MET A 220 57.76 -42.85 -119.91
C MET A 220 56.77 -42.12 -120.84
N LEU A 221 56.70 -40.78 -120.79
CA LEU A 221 55.92 -39.98 -121.75
C LEU A 221 56.48 -40.07 -123.18
N ALA A 222 57.81 -40.05 -123.35
CA ALA A 222 58.43 -40.24 -124.65
C ALA A 222 58.16 -41.64 -125.22
N LEU A 223 58.24 -42.69 -124.38
CA LEU A 223 57.91 -44.06 -124.75
C LEU A 223 56.42 -44.24 -125.09
N GLN A 224 55.50 -43.57 -124.38
CA GLN A 224 54.08 -43.54 -124.76
C GLN A 224 53.87 -42.91 -126.14
N LYS A 225 54.48 -41.76 -126.41
CA LYS A 225 54.38 -41.08 -127.71
C LYS A 225 54.93 -41.96 -128.85
N ASN A 226 56.09 -42.58 -128.64
CA ASN A 226 56.70 -43.49 -129.62
C ASN A 226 55.81 -44.74 -129.85
N LEU A 227 55.15 -45.25 -128.82
CA LEU A 227 54.21 -46.37 -128.93
C LEU A 227 52.94 -45.99 -129.74
N GLU A 228 52.48 -44.74 -129.63
CA GLU A 228 51.35 -44.24 -130.42
C GLU A 228 51.74 -43.98 -131.88
N GLU A 229 52.94 -43.47 -132.13
CA GLU A 229 53.51 -43.33 -133.48
C GLU A 229 53.71 -44.69 -134.16
N GLU A 230 54.23 -45.70 -133.46
CA GLU A 230 54.32 -47.09 -133.95
C GLU A 230 52.93 -47.72 -134.19
N ARG A 231 51.94 -47.46 -133.32
CA ARG A 231 50.56 -47.91 -133.55
C ARG A 231 49.95 -47.30 -134.81
N GLN A 232 50.24 -46.02 -135.09
CA GLN A 232 49.80 -45.35 -136.30
C GLN A 232 50.52 -45.90 -137.54
N ALA A 233 51.85 -46.05 -137.49
CA ALA A 233 52.66 -46.63 -138.56
C ALA A 233 52.25 -48.08 -138.89
N HIS A 234 52.01 -48.91 -137.88
CA HIS A 234 51.50 -50.28 -138.04
C HIS A 234 50.07 -50.28 -138.61
N GLY A 235 49.24 -49.29 -138.29
CA GLY A 235 47.94 -49.06 -138.92
C GLY A 235 48.07 -48.84 -140.43
N GLU A 236 48.93 -47.92 -140.85
CA GLU A 236 49.20 -47.67 -142.27
C GLU A 236 49.84 -48.87 -142.98
N LEU A 237 50.79 -49.55 -142.34
CA LEU A 237 51.46 -50.71 -142.91
C LEU A 237 50.49 -51.87 -143.15
N ARG A 238 49.47 -52.02 -142.29
CA ARG A 238 48.39 -53.00 -142.45
C ARG A 238 47.48 -52.68 -143.65
N VAL A 239 47.25 -51.40 -143.96
CA VAL A 239 46.57 -50.97 -145.20
C VAL A 239 47.44 -51.23 -146.43
N LYS A 240 48.73 -50.92 -146.37
CA LYS A 240 49.70 -51.18 -147.45
C LYS A 240 49.81 -52.69 -147.76
N TYR A 241 49.92 -53.54 -146.74
CA TYR A 241 49.95 -55.00 -146.89
C TYR A 241 48.68 -55.55 -147.56
N HIS A 242 47.50 -55.06 -147.17
CA HIS A 242 46.24 -55.52 -147.76
C HIS A 242 46.08 -55.14 -149.24
N LYS A 243 46.76 -54.07 -149.70
CA LYS A 243 46.82 -53.66 -151.11
C LYS A 243 47.83 -54.46 -151.94
N ILE A 244 49.01 -54.72 -151.38
CA ILE A 244 50.05 -55.51 -152.06
C ILE A 244 49.61 -56.97 -152.26
N MET A 245 48.82 -57.53 -151.32
CA MET A 245 48.25 -58.88 -151.46
C MET A 245 47.29 -59.02 -152.65
N THR A 246 46.54 -57.99 -153.03
CA THR A 246 45.71 -58.00 -154.24
C THR A 246 46.55 -57.83 -155.51
N GLU A 247 47.53 -56.91 -155.50
CA GLU A 247 48.44 -56.66 -156.62
C GLU A 247 49.31 -57.90 -156.96
N PHE A 248 49.69 -58.70 -155.96
CA PHE A 248 50.41 -59.97 -156.12
C PHE A 248 49.54 -61.09 -156.72
N ALA A 249 48.24 -61.11 -156.41
CA ALA A 249 47.31 -62.10 -156.97
C ALA A 249 47.07 -61.90 -158.48
N GLU A 250 47.00 -60.64 -158.95
CA GLU A 250 46.79 -60.33 -160.37
C GLU A 250 48.04 -60.61 -161.22
N THR A 251 49.23 -60.30 -160.69
CA THR A 251 50.51 -60.43 -161.41
C THR A 251 50.99 -61.87 -161.58
N THR A 252 50.62 -62.78 -160.68
CA THR A 252 50.96 -64.21 -160.75
C THR A 252 50.26 -64.96 -161.91
N SER A 253 49.30 -64.32 -162.59
CA SER A 253 48.48 -64.94 -163.65
C SER A 253 49.09 -64.92 -165.06
N LYS A 254 50.25 -64.29 -165.28
CA LYS A 254 50.77 -63.98 -166.64
C LYS A 254 52.18 -64.53 -166.94
N LEU A 255 52.15 -65.73 -167.52
CA LEU A 255 53.13 -66.32 -168.46
C LEU A 255 54.50 -66.81 -167.94
N LYS A 256 54.76 -68.09 -168.26
CA LYS A 256 56.06 -68.73 -168.54
C LYS A 256 56.00 -69.28 -169.98
N VAL A 257 57.04 -70.03 -170.41
CA VAL A 257 57.22 -70.72 -171.72
C VAL A 257 57.82 -69.81 -172.81
N ASP A 258 58.74 -70.25 -173.70
CA ASP A 258 60.00 -71.07 -173.63
C ASP A 258 60.45 -71.35 -175.10
N ASP A 259 61.76 -71.27 -175.42
CA ASP A 259 62.49 -72.06 -176.47
C ASP A 259 63.99 -71.60 -176.50
N TYR A 260 65.10 -72.36 -176.61
CA TYR A 260 65.43 -73.80 -176.68
C TYR A 260 65.98 -74.33 -178.05
N LYS A 261 66.63 -75.51 -178.00
CA LYS A 261 67.17 -76.42 -179.06
C LYS A 261 67.56 -75.88 -180.47
N VAL A 262 68.88 -75.80 -180.73
CA VAL A 262 69.54 -76.41 -181.92
C VAL A 262 71.07 -76.57 -181.74
N GLU A 263 71.74 -75.72 -180.95
CA GLU A 263 73.19 -75.77 -180.63
C GLU A 263 73.56 -76.92 -179.67
N ASN A 264 73.13 -78.14 -180.02
CA ASN A 264 72.90 -79.26 -179.13
C ASN A 264 74.15 -80.14 -178.90
N TYR A 265 75.29 -79.52 -178.60
CA TYR A 265 76.48 -80.24 -178.13
C TYR A 265 77.31 -79.41 -177.14
N ASP A 266 77.75 -78.21 -177.55
CA ASP A 266 78.48 -77.31 -176.65
C ASP A 266 77.63 -76.84 -175.48
N LYS A 267 76.31 -76.64 -175.70
CA LYS A 267 75.36 -76.34 -174.62
C LYS A 267 75.31 -77.42 -173.56
N VAL A 268 75.32 -78.71 -173.93
CA VAL A 268 75.30 -79.81 -172.93
C VAL A 268 76.54 -79.78 -172.04
N LYS A 269 77.68 -79.32 -172.56
CA LYS A 269 78.91 -79.15 -171.76
C LYS A 269 78.82 -77.93 -170.83
N SER A 270 78.36 -76.78 -171.31
CA SER A 270 78.18 -75.59 -170.46
C SER A 270 77.00 -75.72 -169.49
N GLU A 271 75.97 -76.50 -169.84
CA GLU A 271 74.84 -76.83 -168.97
C GLU A 271 75.28 -77.81 -167.88
N ARG A 272 76.16 -78.78 -168.16
CA ARG A 272 76.80 -79.56 -167.09
C ARG A 272 77.61 -78.66 -166.16
N ASP A 273 78.50 -77.83 -166.70
CA ASP A 273 79.40 -76.99 -165.90
C ASP A 273 78.62 -75.91 -165.13
N GLY A 274 77.53 -75.42 -165.70
CA GLY A 274 76.55 -74.53 -165.07
C GLY A 274 75.72 -75.23 -164.00
N LEU A 275 75.15 -76.41 -164.27
CA LEU A 275 74.41 -77.18 -163.26
C LEU A 275 75.30 -77.68 -162.12
N GLU A 276 76.60 -77.91 -162.36
CA GLU A 276 77.58 -78.19 -161.31
C GLU A 276 77.85 -76.93 -160.46
N HIS A 277 77.92 -75.74 -161.08
CA HIS A 277 77.99 -74.46 -160.37
C HIS A 277 76.72 -74.17 -159.56
N ASP A 278 75.54 -74.33 -160.16
CA ASP A 278 74.23 -74.14 -159.56
C ASP A 278 73.98 -75.16 -158.44
N TYR A 279 74.45 -76.40 -158.59
CA TYR A 279 74.45 -77.40 -157.52
C TYR A 279 75.39 -77.01 -156.39
N MET A 280 76.61 -76.55 -156.69
CA MET A 280 77.52 -76.03 -155.67
C MET A 280 77.00 -74.77 -154.99
N GLU A 281 76.29 -73.89 -155.69
CA GLU A 281 75.66 -72.70 -155.09
C GLU A 281 74.43 -73.08 -154.27
N THR A 282 73.50 -73.86 -154.82
CA THR A 282 72.32 -74.37 -154.09
C THR A 282 72.73 -75.18 -152.86
N SER A 283 73.81 -75.96 -152.93
CA SER A 283 74.39 -76.68 -151.78
C SER A 283 74.97 -75.70 -150.74
N ARG A 284 75.70 -74.65 -151.16
CA ARG A 284 76.16 -73.59 -150.25
C ARG A 284 75.00 -72.81 -149.62
N GLN A 285 73.95 -72.50 -150.39
CA GLN A 285 72.72 -71.86 -149.91
C GLN A 285 71.94 -72.77 -148.94
N TYR A 286 71.86 -74.08 -149.23
CA TYR A 286 71.29 -75.09 -148.32
C TYR A 286 72.07 -75.14 -147.02
N ILE A 287 73.40 -75.26 -147.05
CA ILE A 287 74.25 -75.28 -145.85
C ILE A 287 74.12 -73.97 -145.06
N ALA A 288 74.01 -72.82 -145.73
CA ALA A 288 73.77 -71.53 -145.07
C ALA A 288 72.38 -71.45 -144.42
N MET A 289 71.33 -71.96 -145.08
CA MET A 289 69.97 -72.02 -144.53
C MET A 289 69.83 -73.06 -143.42
N GLU A 290 70.54 -74.19 -143.50
CA GLU A 290 70.62 -75.20 -142.45
C GLU A 290 71.37 -74.66 -141.23
N ALA A 291 72.45 -73.89 -141.43
CA ALA A 291 73.13 -73.17 -140.36
C ALA A 291 72.24 -72.08 -139.72
N ALA A 292 71.50 -71.31 -140.53
CA ALA A 292 70.56 -70.30 -140.05
C ALA A 292 69.39 -70.95 -139.28
N PHE A 293 68.81 -72.03 -139.80
CA PHE A 293 67.77 -72.82 -139.14
C PHE A 293 68.27 -73.38 -137.81
N ASN A 294 69.47 -73.99 -137.77
CA ASN A 294 70.08 -74.47 -136.53
C ASN A 294 70.38 -73.34 -135.52
N THR A 295 70.55 -72.10 -135.98
CA THR A 295 70.74 -70.92 -135.12
C THR A 295 69.42 -70.45 -134.54
N ILE A 296 68.40 -70.21 -135.38
CA ILE A 296 67.03 -69.88 -134.98
C ILE A 296 66.43 -70.98 -134.07
N GLN A 297 66.74 -72.25 -134.34
CA GLN A 297 66.30 -73.38 -133.52
C GLN A 297 66.90 -73.32 -132.11
N LYS A 298 68.18 -72.92 -131.97
CA LYS A 298 68.83 -72.71 -130.66
C LYS A 298 68.25 -71.49 -129.94
N GLU A 299 68.09 -70.37 -130.63
CA GLU A 299 67.45 -69.16 -130.08
C GLU A 299 66.05 -69.47 -129.54
N ARG A 300 65.25 -70.24 -130.28
CA ARG A 300 63.93 -70.72 -129.85
C ARG A 300 63.98 -71.70 -128.67
N ASP A 301 65.01 -72.54 -128.55
CA ASP A 301 65.25 -73.34 -127.34
C ASP A 301 65.70 -72.49 -126.13
N GLU A 302 66.48 -71.43 -126.36
CA GLU A 302 66.95 -70.51 -125.31
C GLU A 302 65.78 -69.68 -124.79
N LEU A 303 65.02 -69.02 -125.69
CA LEU A 303 63.78 -68.30 -125.37
C LEU A 303 62.73 -69.22 -124.70
N SER A 304 62.66 -70.51 -125.06
CA SER A 304 61.78 -71.48 -124.37
C SER A 304 62.28 -71.82 -122.96
N ARG A 305 63.59 -71.80 -122.71
CA ARG A 305 64.19 -71.99 -121.38
C ARG A 305 64.03 -70.73 -120.52
N GLU A 306 64.23 -69.54 -121.08
CA GLU A 306 63.97 -68.24 -120.44
C GLU A 306 62.48 -68.04 -120.10
N LEU A 307 61.58 -68.44 -121.00
CA LEU A 307 60.14 -68.44 -120.73
C LEU A 307 59.78 -69.44 -119.60
N SER A 308 60.49 -70.55 -119.49
CA SER A 308 60.29 -71.54 -118.42
C SER A 308 60.80 -71.02 -117.07
N SER A 309 62.01 -70.46 -117.02
CA SER A 309 62.56 -69.86 -115.80
C SER A 309 61.73 -68.66 -115.35
N SER A 310 61.30 -67.79 -116.27
CA SER A 310 60.40 -66.66 -115.97
C SER A 310 59.06 -67.13 -115.39
N LYS A 311 58.46 -68.20 -115.91
CA LYS A 311 57.25 -68.82 -115.32
C LYS A 311 57.50 -69.36 -113.91
N GLN A 312 58.66 -69.97 -113.66
CA GLN A 312 59.04 -70.45 -112.32
C GLN A 312 59.25 -69.30 -111.33
N THR A 313 59.93 -68.22 -111.74
CA THR A 313 60.08 -66.99 -110.94
C THR A 313 58.73 -66.35 -110.64
N ILE A 314 57.82 -66.27 -111.61
CA ILE A 314 56.44 -65.76 -111.40
C ILE A 314 55.65 -66.66 -110.43
N ALA A 315 55.87 -67.98 -110.43
CA ALA A 315 55.23 -68.89 -109.49
C ALA A 315 55.73 -68.67 -108.05
N LEU A 316 57.04 -68.52 -107.86
CA LEU A 316 57.65 -68.21 -106.55
C LEU A 316 57.17 -66.84 -106.02
N LEU A 317 57.23 -65.79 -106.85
CA LEU A 317 56.76 -64.45 -106.46
C LEU A 317 55.26 -64.41 -106.11
N ARG A 318 54.43 -65.30 -106.69
CA ARG A 318 53.04 -65.49 -106.27
C ARG A 318 52.93 -66.15 -104.90
N GLN A 319 53.72 -67.19 -104.63
CA GLN A 319 53.77 -67.85 -103.33
C GLN A 319 54.24 -66.89 -102.23
N ASP A 320 55.27 -66.08 -102.50
CA ASP A 320 55.77 -65.05 -101.57
C ASP A 320 54.70 -63.96 -101.33
N LYS A 321 54.03 -63.49 -102.39
CA LYS A 321 52.91 -62.55 -102.27
C LYS A 321 51.79 -63.14 -101.40
N ASP A 322 51.39 -64.39 -101.62
CA ASP A 322 50.31 -65.03 -100.86
C ASP A 322 50.71 -65.23 -99.40
N TYR A 323 51.97 -65.58 -99.12
CA TYR A 323 52.52 -65.66 -97.77
C TYR A 323 52.50 -64.29 -97.06
N LEU A 324 53.05 -63.25 -97.70
CA LEU A 324 53.06 -61.88 -97.16
C LEU A 324 51.64 -61.32 -96.98
N THR A 325 50.71 -61.65 -97.87
CA THR A 325 49.29 -61.24 -97.76
C THR A 325 48.62 -61.90 -96.55
N ARG A 326 48.90 -63.18 -96.28
CA ARG A 326 48.44 -63.86 -95.05
C ARG A 326 49.06 -63.25 -93.80
N GLN A 327 50.38 -63.05 -93.79
CA GLN A 327 51.09 -62.43 -92.66
C GLN A 327 50.57 -61.01 -92.36
N HIS A 328 50.30 -60.20 -93.39
CA HIS A 328 49.69 -58.88 -93.26
C HIS A 328 48.26 -58.96 -92.70
N SER A 329 47.45 -59.92 -93.17
CA SER A 329 46.10 -60.17 -92.62
C SER A 329 46.16 -60.56 -91.14
N ASP A 330 47.07 -61.46 -90.74
CA ASP A 330 47.25 -61.88 -89.35
C ASP A 330 47.74 -60.74 -88.45
N ILE A 331 48.57 -59.83 -88.96
CA ILE A 331 49.01 -58.63 -88.25
C ILE A 331 47.85 -57.64 -88.12
N ASN A 332 47.08 -57.39 -89.17
CA ASN A 332 45.89 -56.52 -89.10
C ASN A 332 44.82 -57.06 -88.14
N ASN A 333 44.59 -58.37 -88.11
CA ASN A 333 43.66 -58.99 -87.16
C ASN A 333 44.14 -58.84 -85.71
N LYS A 334 45.45 -58.95 -85.46
CA LYS A 334 46.06 -58.70 -84.14
C LYS A 334 46.02 -57.21 -83.76
N LEU A 335 46.19 -56.31 -84.72
CA LEU A 335 46.05 -54.87 -84.52
C LEU A 335 44.61 -54.52 -84.12
N ALA A 336 43.63 -54.90 -84.92
CA ALA A 336 42.22 -54.63 -84.68
C ALA A 336 41.73 -55.18 -83.32
N TYR A 337 42.14 -56.40 -82.95
CA TYR A 337 41.83 -56.98 -81.63
C TYR A 337 42.52 -56.20 -80.48
N SER A 338 43.73 -55.69 -80.69
CA SER A 338 44.43 -54.86 -79.71
C SER A 338 43.78 -53.47 -79.58
N GLU A 339 43.31 -52.89 -80.67
CA GLU A 339 42.56 -51.63 -80.71
C GLU A 339 41.19 -51.76 -80.03
N GLU A 340 40.43 -52.83 -80.32
CA GLU A 340 39.14 -53.12 -79.65
C GLU A 340 39.35 -53.29 -78.15
N LYS A 341 40.37 -54.06 -77.74
CA LYS A 341 40.72 -54.24 -76.32
C LYS A 341 41.15 -52.93 -75.65
N LEU A 342 41.85 -52.05 -76.37
CA LEU A 342 42.24 -50.72 -75.88
C LEU A 342 41.02 -49.80 -75.76
N GLN A 343 40.08 -49.84 -76.70
CA GLN A 343 38.80 -49.11 -76.58
C GLN A 343 37.97 -49.63 -75.40
N GLN A 344 37.91 -50.94 -75.18
CA GLN A 344 37.20 -51.54 -74.04
C GLN A 344 37.84 -51.11 -72.71
N LEU A 345 39.18 -51.12 -72.61
CA LEU A 345 39.89 -50.70 -71.41
C LEU A 345 39.73 -49.20 -71.15
N ASN A 346 39.72 -48.36 -72.20
CA ASN A 346 39.43 -46.93 -72.07
C ASN A 346 37.99 -46.67 -71.61
N ARG A 347 36.99 -47.40 -72.10
CA ARG A 347 35.61 -47.31 -71.57
C ARG A 347 35.56 -47.65 -70.08
N GLN A 348 36.14 -48.79 -69.69
CA GLN A 348 36.24 -49.19 -68.28
C GLN A 348 36.98 -48.15 -67.40
N LEU A 349 37.97 -47.46 -67.95
CA LEU A 349 38.69 -46.38 -67.27
C LEU A 349 37.82 -45.12 -67.08
N GLU A 350 37.06 -44.70 -68.09
CA GLU A 350 36.12 -43.58 -67.95
C GLU A 350 34.94 -43.93 -67.03
N ASP A 351 34.35 -45.12 -67.17
CA ASP A 351 33.29 -45.63 -66.28
C ASP A 351 33.76 -45.63 -64.81
N ALA A 352 35.01 -46.05 -64.56
CA ALA A 352 35.61 -46.03 -63.22
C ALA A 352 35.91 -44.61 -62.70
N LYS A 353 36.28 -43.65 -63.56
CA LYS A 353 36.41 -42.23 -63.17
C LYS A 353 35.06 -41.63 -62.80
N LEU A 354 34.04 -41.85 -63.62
CA LEU A 354 32.68 -41.37 -63.41
C LEU A 354 32.09 -41.94 -62.11
N ALA A 355 32.19 -43.25 -61.88
CA ALA A 355 31.74 -43.88 -60.64
C ALA A 355 32.50 -43.35 -59.41
N ARG A 356 33.81 -43.08 -59.53
CA ARG A 356 34.61 -42.45 -58.48
C ARG A 356 34.16 -41.02 -58.20
N GLU A 357 33.88 -40.24 -59.24
CA GLU A 357 33.44 -38.84 -59.14
C GLU A 357 32.03 -38.74 -58.53
N GLU A 358 31.09 -39.58 -58.97
CA GLU A 358 29.75 -39.69 -58.38
C GLU A 358 29.81 -40.05 -56.88
N MET A 359 30.72 -40.93 -56.48
CA MET A 359 30.92 -41.31 -55.07
C MET A 359 31.61 -40.20 -54.26
N TYR A 360 32.53 -39.42 -54.85
CA TYR A 360 33.07 -38.21 -54.21
C TYR A 360 32.01 -37.12 -54.06
N GLU A 361 31.15 -36.90 -55.05
CA GLU A 361 30.07 -35.93 -54.99
C GLU A 361 29.06 -36.30 -53.90
N LYS A 362 28.58 -37.56 -53.88
CA LYS A 362 27.74 -38.09 -52.78
C LYS A 362 28.38 -37.91 -51.40
N TYR A 363 29.68 -38.16 -51.26
CA TYR A 363 30.42 -37.96 -50.02
C TYR A 363 30.47 -36.47 -49.62
N VAL A 364 30.76 -35.56 -50.57
CA VAL A 364 30.81 -34.12 -50.31
C VAL A 364 29.42 -33.58 -49.94
N SER A 365 28.38 -33.92 -50.70
CA SER A 365 27.00 -33.53 -50.39
C SER A 365 26.55 -34.04 -49.01
N SER A 366 26.85 -35.30 -48.67
CA SER A 366 26.52 -35.87 -47.36
C SER A 366 27.29 -35.20 -46.22
N ARG A 367 28.60 -34.99 -46.38
CA ARG A 367 29.45 -34.25 -45.43
C ARG A 367 28.92 -32.84 -45.17
N ASP A 368 28.57 -32.12 -46.23
CA ASP A 368 28.15 -30.73 -46.14
C ASP A 368 26.70 -30.59 -45.65
N GLN A 369 25.83 -31.56 -45.96
CA GLN A 369 24.52 -31.70 -45.31
C GLN A 369 24.70 -31.91 -43.80
N TYR A 370 25.46 -32.92 -43.36
CA TYR A 370 25.65 -33.18 -41.94
C TYR A 370 26.28 -31.98 -41.21
N LYS A 371 27.28 -31.33 -41.82
CA LYS A 371 27.87 -30.10 -41.30
C LYS A 371 26.80 -29.00 -41.12
N SER A 372 25.97 -28.76 -42.15
CA SER A 372 24.88 -27.78 -42.08
C SER A 372 23.86 -28.13 -41.01
N GLU A 373 23.46 -29.39 -40.89
CA GLU A 373 22.56 -29.86 -39.85
C GLU A 373 23.12 -29.66 -38.44
N TYR A 374 24.39 -30.00 -38.19
CA TYR A 374 25.03 -29.77 -36.89
C TYR A 374 25.18 -28.28 -36.58
N GLU A 375 25.59 -27.47 -37.56
CA GLU A 375 25.64 -26.02 -37.40
C GLU A 375 24.27 -25.42 -37.11
N ASN A 376 23.20 -25.88 -37.77
CA ASN A 376 21.85 -25.36 -37.57
C ASN A 376 21.27 -25.80 -36.22
N LYS A 377 21.44 -27.08 -35.84
CA LYS A 377 21.08 -27.57 -34.49
C LYS A 377 21.80 -26.77 -33.40
N LEU A 378 23.09 -26.49 -33.56
CA LEU A 378 23.86 -25.66 -32.61
C LEU A 378 23.37 -24.20 -32.57
N LYS A 379 23.04 -23.59 -33.72
CA LYS A 379 22.45 -22.24 -33.79
C LYS A 379 21.07 -22.19 -33.11
N GLU A 380 20.23 -23.21 -33.34
CA GLU A 380 18.91 -23.35 -32.72
C GLU A 380 18.99 -23.58 -31.21
N GLU A 381 19.91 -24.40 -30.71
CA GLU A 381 20.15 -24.59 -29.28
C GLU A 381 20.66 -23.31 -28.61
N LEU A 382 21.63 -22.61 -29.21
CA LEU A 382 22.13 -21.34 -28.70
C LEU A 382 21.05 -20.25 -28.66
N GLU A 383 20.23 -20.13 -29.71
CA GLU A 383 19.13 -19.15 -29.73
C GLU A 383 17.99 -19.59 -28.78
N GLN A 384 17.70 -20.89 -28.62
CA GLN A 384 16.77 -21.37 -27.60
C GLN A 384 17.24 -21.04 -26.18
N ILE A 385 18.52 -21.23 -25.87
CA ILE A 385 19.10 -20.85 -24.58
C ILE A 385 18.95 -19.34 -24.39
N ARG A 386 19.37 -18.53 -25.37
CA ARG A 386 19.27 -17.07 -25.35
C ARG A 386 17.83 -16.58 -25.14
N VAL A 387 16.85 -17.16 -25.84
CA VAL A 387 15.42 -16.82 -25.70
C VAL A 387 14.88 -17.24 -24.34
N ARG A 388 15.24 -18.41 -23.82
CA ARG A 388 14.86 -18.84 -22.46
C ARG A 388 15.45 -17.92 -21.39
N THR A 389 16.74 -17.62 -21.46
CA THR A 389 17.43 -16.72 -20.54
C THR A 389 16.86 -15.30 -20.59
N ASN A 390 16.56 -14.75 -21.78
CA ASN A 390 15.89 -13.46 -21.90
C ASN A 390 14.49 -13.47 -21.28
N ALA A 391 13.68 -14.50 -21.57
CA ALA A 391 12.34 -14.65 -20.99
C ALA A 391 12.37 -14.82 -19.46
N GLU A 392 13.42 -15.44 -18.92
CA GLU A 392 13.63 -15.58 -17.47
C GLU A 392 14.11 -14.27 -16.83
N ILE A 393 15.02 -13.54 -17.47
CA ILE A 393 15.42 -12.18 -17.07
C ILE A 393 14.20 -11.24 -17.04
N ASP A 394 13.34 -11.29 -18.04
CA ASP A 394 12.15 -10.43 -18.10
C ASP A 394 11.07 -10.87 -17.11
N ARG A 395 10.91 -12.17 -16.83
CA ARG A 395 10.08 -12.66 -15.71
C ARG A 395 10.60 -12.18 -14.35
N LEU A 396 11.92 -12.23 -14.12
CA LEU A 396 12.54 -11.73 -12.90
C LEU A 396 12.33 -10.22 -12.78
N ARG A 397 12.55 -9.44 -13.85
CA ARG A 397 12.27 -8.00 -13.89
C ARG A 397 10.81 -7.68 -13.58
N THR A 398 9.85 -8.38 -14.18
CA THR A 398 8.42 -8.15 -13.91
C THR A 398 8.06 -8.57 -12.48
N SER A 399 8.52 -9.73 -12.01
CA SER A 399 8.25 -10.21 -10.65
C SER A 399 8.81 -9.27 -9.57
N THR A 400 10.06 -8.83 -9.72
CA THR A 400 10.72 -7.87 -8.83
C THR A 400 10.02 -6.51 -8.88
N ARG A 401 9.62 -6.03 -10.07
CA ARG A 401 8.84 -4.80 -10.21
C ARG A 401 7.48 -4.90 -9.52
N GLU A 402 6.73 -5.99 -9.74
CA GLU A 402 5.45 -6.21 -9.06
C GLU A 402 5.60 -6.34 -7.55
N MET A 403 6.70 -6.93 -7.06
CA MET A 403 7.02 -7.00 -5.63
C MET A 403 7.17 -5.59 -5.05
N TYR A 404 8.02 -4.75 -5.64
CA TYR A 404 8.18 -3.35 -5.22
C TYR A 404 6.91 -2.52 -5.39
N GLU A 405 6.08 -2.79 -6.42
CA GLU A 405 4.78 -2.12 -6.61
C GLU A 405 3.69 -2.62 -5.64
N ARG A 406 3.81 -3.83 -5.06
CA ARG A 406 2.99 -4.29 -3.93
C ARG A 406 3.47 -3.64 -2.63
N GLU A 407 4.75 -3.69 -2.35
CA GLU A 407 5.38 -3.08 -1.17
C GLU A 407 5.11 -1.56 -1.10
N ASN A 408 5.25 -0.83 -2.22
CA ASN A 408 4.89 0.58 -2.31
C ASN A 408 3.41 0.87 -2.06
N ARG A 409 2.50 -0.08 -2.34
CA ARG A 409 1.08 0.05 -1.98
C ARG A 409 0.88 -0.20 -0.50
N ASN A 410 1.40 -1.30 0.04
CA ASN A 410 1.34 -1.62 1.46
C ASN A 410 1.89 -0.49 2.34
N LEU A 411 3.02 0.13 1.96
CA LEU A 411 3.61 1.26 2.67
C LEU A 411 2.77 2.55 2.58
N ARG A 412 2.08 2.80 1.46
CA ARG A 412 1.14 3.93 1.34
C ARG A 412 -0.13 3.68 2.14
N GLU A 413 -0.68 2.48 2.09
CA GLU A 413 -1.86 2.07 2.85
C GLU A 413 -1.56 2.14 4.37
N ALA A 414 -0.42 1.63 4.83
CA ALA A 414 0.02 1.74 6.22
C ALA A 414 0.22 3.21 6.67
N ARG A 415 0.84 4.05 5.82
CA ARG A 415 0.96 5.49 6.06
C ARG A 415 -0.40 6.16 6.17
N ASP A 416 -1.34 5.84 5.28
CA ASP A 416 -2.65 6.48 5.21
C ASP A 416 -3.57 6.02 6.36
N ILE A 417 -3.42 4.77 6.82
CA ILE A 417 -3.98 4.29 8.08
C ILE A 417 -3.42 5.10 9.26
N ALA A 418 -2.09 5.19 9.39
CA ALA A 418 -1.45 5.93 10.49
C ALA A 418 -1.80 7.43 10.50
N LEU A 419 -1.95 8.05 9.33
CA LEU A 419 -2.47 9.42 9.20
C LEU A 419 -3.93 9.52 9.66
N SER A 420 -4.78 8.56 9.29
CA SER A 420 -6.18 8.52 9.75
C SER A 420 -6.31 8.30 11.27
N GLU A 421 -5.39 7.54 11.87
CA GLU A 421 -5.34 7.32 13.32
C GLU A 421 -4.83 8.55 14.06
N ARG A 422 -3.77 9.21 13.55
CA ARG A 422 -3.33 10.52 14.01
C ARG A 422 -4.46 11.56 13.97
N ASP A 423 -5.24 11.58 12.89
CA ASP A 423 -6.31 12.58 12.76
C ASP A 423 -7.48 12.27 13.71
N ARG A 424 -7.75 10.99 14.02
CA ARG A 424 -8.67 10.59 15.10
C ARG A 424 -8.14 11.01 16.48
N THR A 425 -6.86 10.80 16.78
CA THR A 425 -6.31 11.18 18.09
C THR A 425 -6.26 12.69 18.27
N ILE A 426 -5.95 13.47 17.23
CA ILE A 426 -6.04 14.94 17.23
C ILE A 426 -7.47 15.43 17.47
N VAL A 427 -8.49 14.76 16.90
CA VAL A 427 -9.90 15.10 17.19
C VAL A 427 -10.26 14.78 18.64
N ALA A 428 -9.88 13.60 19.15
CA ALA A 428 -10.11 13.22 20.54
C ALA A 428 -9.37 14.13 21.54
N GLU A 429 -8.15 14.55 21.23
CA GLU A 429 -7.38 15.54 21.99
C GLU A 429 -8.11 16.88 22.07
N ARG A 430 -8.59 17.40 20.93
CA ARG A 430 -9.37 18.65 20.88
C ARG A 430 -10.68 18.56 21.67
N GLU A 431 -11.38 17.43 21.59
CA GLU A 431 -12.56 17.19 22.41
C GLU A 431 -12.22 17.19 23.92
N MET A 432 -11.14 16.52 24.33
CA MET A 432 -10.72 16.49 25.74
C MET A 432 -10.24 17.86 26.22
N ALA A 433 -9.52 18.61 25.39
CA ALA A 433 -9.11 19.98 25.67
C ALA A 433 -10.33 20.91 25.84
N SER A 434 -11.35 20.79 24.98
CA SER A 434 -12.60 21.53 25.09
C SER A 434 -13.40 21.15 26.35
N LYS A 435 -13.47 19.86 26.70
CA LYS A 435 -14.08 19.38 27.96
C LYS A 435 -13.33 19.90 29.19
N TYR A 436 -12.01 19.96 29.15
CA TYR A 436 -11.18 20.54 30.20
C TYR A 436 -11.36 22.06 30.33
N GLU A 437 -11.38 22.80 29.21
CA GLU A 437 -11.65 24.24 29.20
C GLU A 437 -13.04 24.55 29.77
N HIS A 438 -14.06 23.78 29.37
CA HIS A 438 -15.40 23.90 29.93
C HIS A 438 -15.42 23.68 31.44
N MET A 439 -14.85 22.56 31.93
CA MET A 439 -14.74 22.27 33.36
C MET A 439 -13.93 23.35 34.12
N LEU A 440 -12.92 23.96 33.49
CA LEU A 440 -12.16 25.08 34.06
C LEU A 440 -13.01 26.36 34.14
N THR A 441 -13.91 26.61 33.17
CA THR A 441 -14.88 27.72 33.26
C THR A 441 -15.93 27.48 34.35
N GLU A 442 -16.46 26.26 34.47
CA GLU A 442 -17.38 25.89 35.56
C GLU A 442 -16.71 26.03 36.93
N PHE A 443 -15.46 25.56 37.08
CA PHE A 443 -14.70 25.71 38.32
C PHE A 443 -14.50 27.18 38.70
N ARG A 444 -14.13 28.04 37.74
CA ARG A 444 -13.99 29.49 37.96
C ARG A 444 -15.32 30.15 38.33
N GLN A 445 -16.43 29.72 37.74
CA GLN A 445 -17.77 30.22 38.09
C GLN A 445 -18.21 29.74 39.49
N LEU A 446 -17.92 28.49 39.85
CA LEU A 446 -18.17 27.94 41.19
C LEU A 446 -17.31 28.63 42.25
N GLN A 447 -16.05 28.93 41.93
CA GLN A 447 -15.17 29.74 42.79
C GLN A 447 -15.75 31.14 42.99
N ALA A 448 -16.03 31.89 41.92
CA ALA A 448 -16.55 33.26 42.03
C ALA A 448 -17.91 33.34 42.78
N THR A 449 -18.80 32.37 42.56
CA THR A 449 -20.08 32.30 43.31
C THR A 449 -19.88 31.87 44.77
N SER A 450 -18.87 31.07 45.09
CA SER A 450 -18.49 30.74 46.47
C SER A 450 -17.82 31.92 47.19
N GLU A 451 -17.01 32.70 46.50
CA GLU A 451 -16.41 33.94 47.00
C GLU A 451 -17.48 35.02 47.25
N SER A 452 -18.49 35.15 46.37
CA SER A 452 -19.67 36.01 46.61
C SER A 452 -20.40 35.58 47.87
N ARG A 453 -20.79 34.30 47.99
CA ARG A 453 -21.45 33.75 49.18
C ARG A 453 -20.63 33.93 50.45
N LEU A 454 -19.31 33.80 50.37
CA LEU A 454 -18.41 34.04 51.52
C LEU A 454 -18.44 35.51 51.92
N SER A 455 -18.43 36.44 50.97
CA SER A 455 -18.56 37.88 51.21
C SER A 455 -19.93 38.24 51.80
N GLU A 456 -21.01 37.67 51.25
CA GLU A 456 -22.38 37.79 51.76
C GLU A 456 -22.46 37.34 53.24
N ILE A 457 -22.02 36.12 53.55
CA ILE A 457 -22.00 35.56 54.92
C ILE A 457 -21.09 36.38 55.85
N GLN A 458 -19.93 36.87 55.37
CA GLN A 458 -19.07 37.76 56.17
C GLN A 458 -19.73 39.10 56.47
N ASN A 459 -20.56 39.62 55.58
CA ASN A 459 -21.28 40.89 55.78
C ASN A 459 -22.51 40.69 56.69
N GLU A 460 -23.25 39.58 56.54
CA GLU A 460 -24.28 39.17 57.51
C GLU A 460 -23.68 38.98 58.91
N LEU A 461 -22.51 38.32 59.02
CA LEU A 461 -21.81 38.13 60.29
C LEU A 461 -21.41 39.47 60.93
N LYS A 462 -20.90 40.45 60.16
CA LYS A 462 -20.62 41.81 60.66
C LYS A 462 -21.90 42.48 61.17
N ILE A 463 -23.00 42.39 60.43
CA ILE A 463 -24.30 42.94 60.85
C ILE A 463 -24.76 42.27 62.16
N LYS A 464 -24.62 40.94 62.28
CA LYS A 464 -24.97 40.21 63.52
C LYS A 464 -24.02 40.49 64.69
N MET A 465 -22.75 40.80 64.43
CA MET A 465 -21.84 41.32 65.45
C MET A 465 -22.29 42.70 65.94
N PHE A 466 -22.61 43.64 65.05
CA PHE A 466 -23.12 44.96 65.47
C PHE A 466 -24.49 44.89 66.17
N GLU A 467 -25.38 43.99 65.76
CA GLU A 467 -26.61 43.69 66.50
C GLU A 467 -26.32 43.16 67.90
N ALA A 468 -25.38 42.20 68.04
CA ALA A 468 -24.99 41.63 69.32
C ALA A 468 -24.29 42.64 70.24
N GLU A 469 -23.37 43.46 69.73
CA GLU A 469 -22.72 44.56 70.44
C GLU A 469 -23.74 45.59 70.93
N ARG A 470 -24.71 45.97 70.09
CA ARG A 470 -25.82 46.85 70.47
C ARG A 470 -26.70 46.22 71.55
N SER A 471 -27.04 44.93 71.43
CA SER A 471 -27.79 44.21 72.45
C SER A 471 -27.02 44.07 73.76
N GLN A 472 -25.69 43.89 73.71
CA GLN A 472 -24.81 43.85 74.88
C GLN A 472 -24.69 45.23 75.55
N MET A 473 -24.63 46.31 74.77
CA MET A 473 -24.67 47.69 75.27
C MET A 473 -25.98 47.97 76.01
N ILE A 474 -27.13 47.70 75.37
CA ILE A 474 -28.46 47.84 75.97
C ILE A 474 -28.58 46.96 77.23
N HIS A 475 -28.08 45.72 77.19
CA HIS A 475 -28.08 44.85 78.37
C HIS A 475 -27.25 45.45 79.51
N GLY A 476 -26.03 45.93 79.23
CA GLY A 476 -25.18 46.60 80.21
C GLY A 476 -25.80 47.88 80.80
N GLU A 477 -26.60 48.63 80.02
CA GLU A 477 -27.40 49.74 80.52
C GLU A 477 -28.56 49.26 81.40
N THR A 478 -29.32 48.24 81.00
CA THR A 478 -30.40 47.68 81.83
C THR A 478 -29.89 47.12 83.17
N VAL A 479 -28.70 46.50 83.19
CA VAL A 479 -28.06 45.99 84.42
C VAL A 479 -27.59 47.15 85.31
N LYS A 480 -27.06 48.24 84.76
CA LYS A 480 -26.73 49.45 85.53
C LYS A 480 -27.99 50.09 86.13
N ASN A 481 -29.07 50.20 85.34
CA ASN A 481 -30.33 50.78 85.78
C ASN A 481 -31.01 49.91 86.87
N LEU A 482 -30.92 48.58 86.74
CA LEU A 482 -31.36 47.64 87.78
C LEU A 482 -30.56 47.85 89.07
N GLY A 483 -29.22 47.89 89.01
CA GLY A 483 -28.38 48.13 90.18
C GLY A 483 -28.62 49.50 90.84
N GLN A 484 -28.97 50.53 90.07
CA GLN A 484 -29.41 51.82 90.62
C GLN A 484 -30.75 51.69 91.37
N ALA A 485 -31.74 51.01 90.77
CA ALA A 485 -33.04 50.76 91.41
C ALA A 485 -32.90 49.89 92.68
N GLU A 486 -32.02 48.89 92.68
CA GLU A 486 -31.69 48.06 93.85
C GLU A 486 -31.06 48.91 94.97
N MET A 487 -30.12 49.80 94.65
CA MET A 487 -29.57 50.77 95.63
C MET A 487 -30.61 51.77 96.14
N GLU A 488 -31.61 52.14 95.34
CA GLU A 488 -32.73 52.98 95.78
C GLU A 488 -33.70 52.22 96.69
N ILE A 489 -34.00 50.97 96.37
CA ILE A 489 -34.76 50.06 97.24
C ILE A 489 -34.02 49.88 98.58
N GLU A 490 -32.71 49.66 98.57
CA GLU A 490 -31.91 49.52 99.80
C GLU A 490 -31.92 50.81 100.65
N LYS A 491 -31.80 51.99 100.02
CA LYS A 491 -31.94 53.29 100.71
C LYS A 491 -33.33 53.47 101.31
N LEU A 492 -34.38 53.09 100.60
CA LEU A 492 -35.77 53.17 101.06
C LEU A 492 -36.04 52.17 102.19
N GLN A 493 -35.51 50.95 102.12
CA GLN A 493 -35.56 49.95 103.20
C GLN A 493 -34.85 50.48 104.47
N LYS A 494 -33.63 51.01 104.35
CA LYS A 494 -32.90 51.63 105.46
C LYS A 494 -33.64 52.83 106.06
N LYS A 495 -34.28 53.66 105.23
CA LYS A 495 -35.13 54.76 105.71
C LYS A 495 -36.38 54.24 106.43
N LEU A 496 -37.00 53.17 105.93
CA LEU A 496 -38.15 52.52 106.56
C LEU A 496 -37.77 51.85 107.88
N GLU A 497 -36.58 51.24 108.01
CA GLU A 497 -36.05 50.76 109.29
C GLU A 497 -35.92 51.88 110.33
N VAL A 498 -35.36 53.04 109.94
CA VAL A 498 -35.21 54.20 110.84
C VAL A 498 -36.59 54.72 111.26
N LEU A 499 -37.51 54.93 110.33
CA LEU A 499 -38.89 55.34 110.64
C LEU A 499 -39.62 54.30 111.51
N THR A 500 -39.35 53.01 111.34
CA THR A 500 -39.90 51.94 112.18
C THR A 500 -39.32 51.98 113.60
N LYS A 501 -38.02 52.27 113.76
CA LYS A 501 -37.38 52.47 115.07
C LYS A 501 -37.91 53.74 115.77
N GLU A 502 -38.11 54.82 115.03
CA GLU A 502 -38.75 56.05 115.52
C GLU A 502 -40.21 55.81 115.93
N TYR A 503 -40.98 55.06 115.13
CA TYR A 503 -42.34 54.64 115.47
C TYR A 503 -42.38 53.82 116.78
N TYR A 504 -41.53 52.81 116.93
CA TYR A 504 -41.50 51.99 118.15
C TYR A 504 -41.03 52.75 119.39
N THR A 505 -40.09 53.69 119.28
CA THR A 505 -39.69 54.54 120.42
C THR A 505 -40.79 55.53 120.79
N LEU A 506 -41.52 56.08 119.82
CA LEU A 506 -42.71 56.91 120.04
C LEU A 506 -43.86 56.10 120.68
N GLN A 507 -44.14 54.89 120.19
CA GLN A 507 -45.12 53.97 120.77
C GLN A 507 -44.77 53.66 122.23
N THR A 508 -43.53 53.26 122.51
CA THR A 508 -43.04 52.99 123.87
C THR A 508 -43.19 54.22 124.79
N SER A 509 -43.03 55.43 124.25
CA SER A 509 -43.23 56.70 124.98
C SER A 509 -44.71 56.97 125.28
N HIS A 510 -45.61 56.63 124.35
CA HIS A 510 -47.06 56.69 124.58
C HIS A 510 -47.54 55.64 125.59
N GLU A 511 -47.05 54.41 125.50
CA GLU A 511 -47.39 53.32 126.44
C GLU A 511 -46.94 53.66 127.87
N LYS A 512 -45.75 54.22 128.06
CA LYS A 512 -45.31 54.73 129.37
C LYS A 512 -46.25 55.78 129.94
N LYS A 513 -46.62 56.80 129.15
CA LYS A 513 -47.60 57.83 129.57
C LYS A 513 -48.98 57.25 129.88
N LEU A 514 -49.39 56.19 129.18
CA LEU A 514 -50.65 55.51 129.43
C LEU A 514 -50.62 54.80 130.79
N VAL A 515 -49.54 54.07 131.09
CA VAL A 515 -49.33 53.44 132.42
C VAL A 515 -49.23 54.47 133.55
N GLU A 516 -48.56 55.61 133.32
CA GLU A 516 -48.52 56.73 134.28
C GLU A 516 -49.93 57.30 134.58
N LEU A 517 -50.77 57.46 133.56
CA LEU A 517 -52.16 57.90 133.70
C LEU A 517 -53.03 56.85 134.42
N GLU A 518 -52.89 55.57 134.08
CA GLU A 518 -53.62 54.47 134.74
C GLU A 518 -53.23 54.33 136.22
N ALA A 519 -51.95 54.50 136.57
CA ALA A 519 -51.48 54.52 137.95
C ALA A 519 -52.11 55.68 138.74
N MET A 520 -52.17 56.89 138.18
CA MET A 520 -52.88 58.02 138.82
C MET A 520 -54.39 57.75 138.97
N VAL A 521 -55.05 57.16 137.98
CA VAL A 521 -56.47 56.77 138.08
C VAL A 521 -56.69 55.74 139.19
N SER A 522 -55.78 54.78 139.35
CA SER A 522 -55.81 53.78 140.43
C SER A 522 -55.68 54.43 141.82
N GLU A 523 -54.72 55.36 142.00
CA GLU A 523 -54.55 56.13 143.25
C GLU A 523 -55.81 56.93 143.62
N LYS A 524 -56.50 57.52 142.63
CA LYS A 524 -57.77 58.23 142.89
C LYS A 524 -58.92 57.29 143.21
N LYS A 525 -58.99 56.10 142.61
CA LYS A 525 -60.00 55.07 142.94
C LYS A 525 -59.85 54.56 144.38
N ALA A 526 -58.64 54.22 144.80
CA ALA A 526 -58.37 53.75 146.16
C ALA A 526 -58.79 54.79 147.23
N LYS A 527 -58.63 56.09 146.93
CA LYS A 527 -59.08 57.18 147.79
C LYS A 527 -60.60 57.40 147.80
N LEU A 528 -61.34 56.87 146.83
CA LEU A 528 -62.81 56.90 146.80
C LEU A 528 -63.39 55.79 147.69
N GLU A 529 -62.87 54.57 147.54
CA GLU A 529 -63.30 53.37 148.30
C GLU A 529 -63.20 53.56 149.82
N THR A 530 -62.23 54.35 150.29
CA THR A 530 -62.08 54.71 151.71
C THR A 530 -63.18 55.65 152.24
N TYR A 531 -63.84 56.43 151.38
CA TYR A 531 -65.00 57.24 151.78
C TYR A 531 -66.30 56.43 151.74
N GLU A 532 -66.47 55.56 150.75
CA GLU A 532 -67.70 54.76 150.56
C GLU A 532 -67.97 53.83 151.75
N LYS A 533 -66.94 53.22 152.33
CA LYS A 533 -67.06 52.39 153.55
C LYS A 533 -67.53 53.18 154.76
N LEU A 534 -67.10 54.44 154.88
CA LEU A 534 -67.45 55.35 155.98
C LEU A 534 -68.89 55.88 155.85
N GLU A 535 -69.48 55.82 154.65
CA GLU A 535 -70.90 56.10 154.41
C GLU A 535 -71.79 54.90 154.82
N GLN A 536 -71.32 53.65 154.63
CA GLN A 536 -72.06 52.42 155.02
C GLN A 536 -72.21 52.24 156.54
N ASP A 537 -71.17 52.53 157.33
CA ASP A 537 -71.21 52.38 158.80
C ASP A 537 -72.26 53.29 159.47
N LEU A 538 -72.62 54.42 158.82
CA LEU A 538 -73.61 55.38 159.34
C LEU A 538 -75.06 54.92 159.11
N ASP A 539 -75.36 54.34 157.95
CA ASP A 539 -76.73 53.92 157.60
C ASP A 539 -77.25 52.78 158.51
N ALA A 540 -76.36 51.90 158.97
CA ALA A 540 -76.71 50.80 159.87
C ALA A 540 -77.27 51.29 161.24
N VAL A 541 -76.67 52.36 161.79
CA VAL A 541 -77.06 52.93 163.09
C VAL A 541 -78.44 53.60 163.01
N VAL A 542 -78.75 54.29 161.91
CA VAL A 542 -80.04 54.97 161.70
C VAL A 542 -81.20 53.96 161.67
N MET A 543 -80.97 52.80 161.05
CA MET A 543 -81.98 51.75 160.93
C MET A 543 -82.34 51.13 162.29
N GLN A 544 -81.35 50.96 163.19
CA GLN A 544 -81.53 50.33 164.49
C GLN A 544 -82.26 51.23 165.52
N ALA A 545 -82.30 52.54 165.29
CA ALA A 545 -82.99 53.51 166.15
C ALA A 545 -84.51 53.63 165.86
N ALA A 546 -85.01 53.01 164.78
CA ALA A 546 -86.39 53.18 164.31
C ALA A 546 -87.39 52.14 164.84
N GLU A 547 -86.93 51.10 165.55
CA GLU A 547 -87.73 49.93 165.95
C GLU A 547 -88.07 49.87 167.46
N VAL A 548 -87.85 50.96 168.21
CA VAL A 548 -88.08 51.00 169.67
C VAL A 548 -89.35 51.80 170.01
N GLU A 549 -90.34 51.15 170.64
CA GLU A 549 -91.67 51.73 170.91
C GLU A 549 -91.81 52.50 172.24
N ASP A 550 -90.82 52.46 173.15
CA ASP A 550 -90.77 53.32 174.35
C ASP A 550 -89.85 54.53 174.12
N GLU A 551 -90.43 55.73 174.21
CA GLU A 551 -89.78 57.02 173.97
C GLU A 551 -88.53 57.23 174.86
N LYS A 552 -88.48 56.64 176.06
CA LYS A 552 -87.34 56.73 177.00
C LYS A 552 -86.30 55.61 176.85
N GLU A 553 -86.63 54.56 176.11
CA GLU A 553 -85.66 53.52 175.73
C GLU A 553 -85.03 53.85 174.36
N ALA A 554 -85.79 54.48 173.46
CA ALA A 554 -85.30 55.02 172.19
C ALA A 554 -84.18 56.07 172.39
N GLU A 555 -84.36 57.06 173.27
CA GLU A 555 -83.29 58.01 173.62
C GLU A 555 -82.00 57.31 174.09
N LYS A 556 -82.15 56.18 174.81
CA LYS A 556 -81.05 55.37 175.34
C LYS A 556 -80.29 54.63 174.24
N VAL A 557 -81.00 54.08 173.26
CA VAL A 557 -80.40 53.39 172.10
C VAL A 557 -79.65 54.39 171.21
N LEU A 558 -80.23 55.56 170.92
CA LEU A 558 -79.50 56.64 170.22
C LEU A 558 -78.24 57.07 171.01
N PHE A 559 -78.34 57.23 172.33
CA PHE A 559 -77.18 57.62 173.15
C PHE A 559 -76.06 56.57 173.12
N SER A 560 -76.39 55.28 173.05
CA SER A 560 -75.41 54.18 173.03
C SER A 560 -74.54 54.13 171.76
N TYR A 561 -75.01 54.70 170.64
CA TYR A 561 -74.26 54.81 169.38
C TYR A 561 -73.71 56.22 169.10
N GLY A 562 -73.51 57.03 170.16
CA GLY A 562 -72.75 58.28 170.06
C GLY A 562 -73.45 59.40 169.32
N TYR A 563 -74.79 59.45 169.36
CA TYR A 563 -75.62 60.49 168.74
C TYR A 563 -75.50 61.86 169.45
N GLY A 564 -74.29 62.44 169.40
CA GLY A 564 -73.90 63.68 170.07
C GLY A 564 -72.64 64.34 169.50
N ALA A 565 -72.05 63.81 168.42
CA ALA A 565 -70.83 64.34 167.81
C ALA A 565 -70.97 64.56 166.28
N ASN A 566 -71.48 65.74 165.91
CA ASN A 566 -71.28 66.39 164.61
C ASN A 566 -71.65 65.61 163.32
N VAL A 567 -72.95 65.49 163.01
CA VAL A 567 -73.45 65.15 161.65
C VAL A 567 -74.20 66.35 161.07
N ALA A 568 -73.84 66.78 159.84
CA ALA A 568 -74.30 68.05 159.26
C ALA A 568 -74.98 67.93 157.87
N SER A 569 -76.30 67.70 157.88
CA SER A 569 -77.27 68.34 156.97
C SER A 569 -77.00 68.34 155.43
N THR A 570 -76.81 67.18 154.80
CA THR A 570 -76.89 67.07 153.31
C THR A 570 -77.79 65.95 152.78
N THR A 571 -77.92 64.82 153.47
CA THR A 571 -78.63 63.60 153.03
C THR A 571 -80.04 63.88 152.52
N LYS A 572 -80.81 64.72 153.23
CA LYS A 572 -82.19 65.10 152.90
C LYS A 572 -82.36 65.78 151.52
N ARG A 573 -81.28 66.31 150.92
CA ARG A 573 -81.31 67.01 149.63
C ARG A 573 -80.89 66.11 148.44
N ARG A 574 -80.08 65.08 148.69
CA ARG A 574 -79.49 64.21 147.65
C ARG A 574 -80.57 63.36 146.96
N MET A 575 -81.51 62.81 147.73
CA MET A 575 -82.55 61.89 147.27
C MET A 575 -83.53 62.49 146.24
N GLN A 576 -83.69 63.82 146.17
CA GLN A 576 -84.63 64.46 145.23
C GLN A 576 -84.09 64.63 143.81
N GLN A 577 -82.78 64.67 143.59
CA GLN A 577 -82.22 65.02 142.28
C GLN A 577 -82.16 63.83 141.30
N SER A 578 -82.01 62.61 141.81
CA SER A 578 -81.88 61.37 141.01
C SER A 578 -83.06 61.14 140.05
N VAL A 579 -84.26 61.58 140.44
CA VAL A 579 -85.51 61.43 139.65
C VAL A 579 -85.49 62.26 138.36
N HIS A 580 -84.76 63.38 138.32
CA HIS A 580 -84.83 64.31 137.19
C HIS A 580 -83.97 63.90 135.99
N LEU A 581 -82.85 63.17 136.17
CA LEU A 581 -81.99 62.75 135.05
C LEU A 581 -82.70 61.77 134.10
N ALA A 582 -83.54 60.87 134.62
CA ALA A 582 -84.22 59.84 133.84
C ALA A 582 -85.05 60.41 132.67
N ARG A 583 -85.60 61.63 132.80
CA ARG A 583 -86.39 62.28 131.74
C ARG A 583 -85.55 62.88 130.60
N ARG A 584 -84.22 63.02 130.75
CA ARG A 584 -83.34 63.68 129.76
C ARG A 584 -82.95 62.74 128.60
N VAL A 585 -82.83 61.45 128.87
CA VAL A 585 -82.30 60.44 127.92
C VAL A 585 -83.23 60.24 126.71
N LEU A 586 -84.53 60.14 126.97
CA LEU A 586 -85.60 59.85 125.99
C LEU A 586 -85.74 60.88 124.85
N GLN A 587 -85.09 62.05 124.98
CA GLN A 587 -85.13 63.09 123.95
C GLN A 587 -83.98 62.99 122.93
N LEU A 588 -82.92 62.21 123.21
CA LEU A 588 -81.73 62.09 122.34
C LEU A 588 -81.85 61.02 121.25
N GLU A 589 -82.72 60.02 121.41
CA GLU A 589 -82.93 59.01 120.37
C GLU A 589 -83.56 59.59 119.09
N LYS A 590 -84.38 60.65 119.24
CA LYS A 590 -85.19 61.22 118.16
C LYS A 590 -84.39 62.01 117.10
N THR A 591 -83.13 62.33 117.35
CA THR A 591 -82.23 62.98 116.37
C THR A 591 -81.45 61.97 115.52
N ASN A 592 -81.19 60.78 116.05
CA ASN A 592 -80.34 59.75 115.43
C ASN A 592 -80.95 59.18 114.13
N THR A 593 -82.28 59.27 113.98
CA THR A 593 -83.01 58.87 112.76
C THR A 593 -82.85 59.84 111.59
N GLY A 594 -82.42 61.09 111.81
CA GLY A 594 -82.22 62.08 110.75
C GLY A 594 -81.01 61.79 109.86
N LEU A 595 -79.85 61.62 110.50
CA LEU A 595 -78.53 61.44 109.84
C LEU A 595 -78.45 60.22 108.92
N ARG A 596 -79.37 59.25 109.05
CA ARG A 596 -79.45 58.07 108.17
C ARG A 596 -80.02 58.36 106.78
N LYS A 597 -80.70 59.50 106.55
CA LYS A 597 -81.21 59.85 105.22
C LYS A 597 -80.14 60.46 104.30
N GLU A 598 -79.33 61.36 104.84
CA GLU A 598 -78.31 62.12 104.09
C GLU A 598 -77.28 61.19 103.41
N LEU A 599 -76.95 60.07 104.07
CA LEU A 599 -75.99 59.07 103.58
C LEU A 599 -76.43 58.41 102.25
N GLU A 600 -77.74 58.22 102.04
CA GLU A 600 -78.26 57.54 100.84
C GLU A 600 -78.30 58.46 99.61
N GLU A 601 -78.38 59.79 99.81
CA GLU A 601 -78.33 60.76 98.71
C GLU A 601 -76.95 60.80 98.05
N TYR A 602 -75.87 60.66 98.82
CA TYR A 602 -74.50 60.64 98.30
C TYR A 602 -74.19 59.43 97.40
N LYS A 603 -74.75 58.23 97.69
CA LYS A 603 -74.57 57.04 96.85
C LYS A 603 -75.08 57.26 95.42
N ASN A 604 -76.28 57.84 95.28
CA ASN A 604 -76.92 58.02 93.97
C ASN A 604 -76.08 58.90 93.03
N LYS A 605 -75.28 59.82 93.59
CA LYS A 605 -74.42 60.74 92.82
C LYS A 605 -73.11 60.09 92.32
N ILE A 606 -72.70 58.96 92.89
CA ILE A 606 -71.56 58.16 92.40
C ILE A 606 -71.98 57.38 91.15
N ASN A 607 -73.14 56.74 91.18
CA ASN A 607 -73.64 55.91 90.07
C ASN A 607 -73.77 56.70 88.75
N SER A 608 -74.17 57.97 88.80
CA SER A 608 -74.28 58.83 87.62
C SER A 608 -72.95 59.17 86.94
N LEU A 609 -71.81 59.07 87.65
CA LEU A 609 -70.49 59.31 87.08
C LEU A 609 -69.93 58.08 86.34
N VAL A 610 -70.28 56.87 86.79
CA VAL A 610 -69.83 55.61 86.17
C VAL A 610 -70.34 55.49 84.73
N GLN A 611 -71.63 55.76 84.50
CA GLN A 611 -72.25 55.65 83.17
C GLN A 611 -71.62 56.58 82.12
N GLN A 612 -71.07 57.73 82.53
CA GLN A 612 -70.40 58.65 81.60
C GLN A 612 -69.09 58.06 81.05
N VAL A 613 -68.34 57.34 81.88
CA VAL A 613 -67.09 56.67 81.47
C VAL A 613 -67.36 55.55 80.46
N GLU A 614 -68.41 54.75 80.70
CA GLU A 614 -68.84 53.67 79.80
C GLU A 614 -69.19 54.21 78.40
N THR A 615 -69.94 55.32 78.33
CA THR A 615 -70.28 55.95 77.04
C THR A 615 -69.08 56.51 76.27
N SER A 616 -68.02 56.94 76.96
CA SER A 616 -66.80 57.44 76.30
C SER A 616 -65.97 56.31 75.71
N ASN A 617 -65.86 55.17 76.41
CA ASN A 617 -65.14 53.99 75.91
C ASN A 617 -65.83 53.40 74.66
N SER A 618 -67.16 53.32 74.64
CA SER A 618 -67.91 52.80 73.48
C SER A 618 -67.70 53.62 72.18
N LEU A 619 -67.28 54.88 72.28
CA LEU A 619 -67.00 55.73 71.12
C LEU A 619 -65.57 55.52 70.57
N LEU A 620 -64.66 55.02 71.41
CA LEU A 620 -63.26 54.75 71.06
C LEU A 620 -63.13 53.44 70.25
N ASP A 621 -63.86 52.39 70.61
CA ASP A 621 -63.85 51.12 69.87
C ASP A 621 -64.40 51.25 68.43
N GLN A 622 -65.36 52.15 68.21
CA GLN A 622 -65.94 52.40 66.89
C GLN A 622 -64.95 53.08 65.92
N THR A 623 -63.91 53.77 66.41
CA THR A 623 -62.98 54.52 65.54
C THR A 623 -61.81 53.69 65.00
N GLN A 624 -61.62 52.44 65.43
CA GLN A 624 -60.50 51.58 64.95
C GLN A 624 -60.83 50.67 63.75
N GLN A 625 -62.09 50.56 63.33
CA GLN A 625 -62.51 49.57 62.33
C GLN A 625 -61.87 49.67 60.91
N PRO A 626 -61.45 50.84 60.37
CA PRO A 626 -60.92 50.91 59.01
C PRO A 626 -59.67 50.04 58.75
N TYR A 627 -58.77 49.93 59.73
CA TYR A 627 -57.50 49.23 59.55
C TYR A 627 -57.66 47.71 59.43
N SER A 628 -58.59 47.11 60.18
CA SER A 628 -58.82 45.66 60.15
C SER A 628 -59.38 45.21 58.79
N TYR A 629 -60.38 45.95 58.27
CA TYR A 629 -60.97 45.67 56.96
C TYR A 629 -59.97 45.88 55.81
N LEU A 630 -59.08 46.88 55.93
CA LEU A 630 -58.01 47.10 54.95
C LEU A 630 -57.00 45.94 54.93
N ILE A 631 -56.52 45.48 56.09
CA ILE A 631 -55.59 44.36 56.20
C ILE A 631 -56.20 43.06 55.63
N GLN A 632 -57.47 42.80 55.91
CA GLN A 632 -58.16 41.61 55.42
C GLN A 632 -58.44 41.68 53.90
N SER A 633 -58.74 42.88 53.38
CA SER A 633 -58.89 43.16 51.94
C SER A 633 -57.56 43.01 51.17
N VAL A 634 -56.44 43.47 51.74
CA VAL A 634 -55.10 43.27 51.18
C VAL A 634 -54.75 41.79 51.11
N LYS A 635 -54.89 41.03 52.21
CA LYS A 635 -54.64 39.58 52.20
C LYS A 635 -55.48 38.84 51.17
N SER A 636 -56.78 39.15 51.08
CA SER A 636 -57.67 38.54 50.08
C SER A 636 -57.27 38.87 48.64
N ARG A 637 -56.71 40.06 48.38
CA ARG A 637 -56.17 40.43 47.07
C ARG A 637 -54.85 39.73 46.77
N ASP A 638 -53.93 39.64 47.72
CA ASP A 638 -52.65 38.95 47.53
C ASP A 638 -52.87 37.46 47.22
N GLU A 639 -53.83 36.83 47.89
CA GLU A 639 -54.23 35.44 47.67
C GLU A 639 -54.87 35.24 46.29
N GLN A 640 -55.74 36.16 45.83
CA GLN A 640 -56.26 36.20 44.46
C GLN A 640 -55.17 36.45 43.41
N ILE A 641 -54.21 37.34 43.69
CA ILE A 641 -53.08 37.63 42.79
C ILE A 641 -52.19 36.40 42.64
N ASN A 642 -51.96 35.64 43.71
CA ASN A 642 -51.17 34.41 43.67
C ASN A 642 -51.90 33.28 42.92
N GLN A 643 -53.23 33.15 43.09
CA GLN A 643 -54.05 32.24 42.28
C GLN A 643 -54.01 32.63 40.79
N LEU A 644 -54.17 33.91 40.46
CA LEU A 644 -54.12 34.41 39.08
C LEU A 644 -52.74 34.19 38.44
N LYS A 645 -51.64 34.44 39.17
CA LYS A 645 -50.27 34.12 38.72
C LYS A 645 -50.08 32.63 38.44
N ALA A 646 -50.62 31.75 39.28
CA ALA A 646 -50.57 30.31 39.03
C ALA A 646 -51.36 29.92 37.78
N THR A 647 -52.56 30.50 37.56
CA THR A 647 -53.31 30.27 36.31
C THR A 647 -52.63 30.84 35.07
N LEU A 648 -51.92 31.97 35.20
CA LEU A 648 -51.11 32.54 34.13
C LEU A 648 -49.95 31.60 33.77
N GLN A 649 -49.16 31.11 34.73
CA GLN A 649 -48.09 30.15 34.44
C GLN A 649 -48.58 28.86 33.77
N VAL A 650 -49.78 28.38 34.12
CA VAL A 650 -50.40 27.23 33.44
C VAL A 650 -50.80 27.61 32.00
N MET A 651 -51.47 28.75 31.79
CA MET A 651 -51.87 29.18 30.44
C MET A 651 -50.70 29.62 29.56
N GLU A 652 -49.60 30.14 30.11
CA GLU A 652 -48.34 30.40 29.41
C GLU A 652 -47.67 29.09 28.97
N LYS A 653 -47.67 28.08 29.85
CA LYS A 653 -47.16 26.74 29.53
C LYS A 653 -48.01 26.03 28.48
N ASP A 654 -49.33 26.22 28.50
CA ASP A 654 -50.24 25.66 27.50
C ASP A 654 -50.24 26.45 26.19
N LEU A 655 -50.06 27.78 26.22
CA LEU A 655 -49.74 28.59 25.03
C LEU A 655 -48.45 28.10 24.38
N SER A 656 -47.37 27.86 25.16
CA SER A 656 -46.11 27.33 24.63
C SER A 656 -46.25 25.94 24.00
N LYS A 657 -47.16 25.09 24.49
CA LYS A 657 -47.53 23.83 23.81
C LYS A 657 -48.25 24.11 22.49
N VAL A 658 -49.31 24.93 22.52
CA VAL A 658 -50.12 25.25 21.35
C VAL A 658 -49.31 25.98 20.27
N GLU A 659 -48.30 26.76 20.64
CA GLU A 659 -47.35 27.38 19.71
C GLU A 659 -46.43 26.34 19.07
N LYS A 660 -45.91 25.37 19.83
CA LYS A 660 -45.14 24.23 19.27
C LYS A 660 -45.99 23.34 18.38
N GLU A 661 -47.20 22.98 18.82
CA GLU A 661 -48.17 22.24 18.02
C GLU A 661 -48.53 22.99 16.73
N LYS A 662 -48.68 24.32 16.79
CA LYS A 662 -48.89 25.20 15.63
C LYS A 662 -47.66 25.28 14.72
N GLU A 663 -46.44 25.30 15.27
CA GLU A 663 -45.21 25.25 14.46
C GLU A 663 -45.05 23.91 13.74
N ASP A 664 -45.32 22.79 14.41
CA ASP A 664 -45.28 21.47 13.79
C ASP A 664 -46.46 21.25 12.83
N LEU A 665 -47.63 21.83 13.10
CA LEU A 665 -48.74 21.87 12.15
C LEU A 665 -48.42 22.77 10.95
N MET A 666 -47.67 23.86 11.12
CA MET A 666 -47.16 24.69 10.01
C MET A 666 -46.05 23.98 9.22
N ARG A 667 -45.15 23.23 9.88
CA ARG A 667 -44.13 22.40 9.21
C ARG A 667 -44.80 21.32 8.36
N THR A 668 -45.76 20.58 8.93
CA THR A 668 -46.50 19.55 8.20
C THR A 668 -47.44 20.14 7.15
N HIS A 669 -48.08 21.28 7.39
CA HIS A 669 -48.84 22.02 6.38
C HIS A 669 -47.94 22.44 5.22
N ASN A 670 -46.77 23.02 5.48
CA ASN A 670 -45.84 23.43 4.42
C ASN A 670 -45.27 22.23 3.65
N GLN A 671 -44.99 21.10 4.32
CA GLN A 671 -44.61 19.86 3.66
C GLN A 671 -45.74 19.32 2.78
N MET A 672 -46.97 19.27 3.30
CA MET A 672 -48.15 18.90 2.52
C MET A 672 -48.43 19.89 1.38
N SER A 673 -48.15 21.18 1.54
CA SER A 673 -48.26 22.17 0.47
C SER A 673 -47.21 21.95 -0.63
N LEU A 674 -45.97 21.61 -0.29
CA LEU A 674 -44.94 21.25 -1.26
C LEU A 674 -45.30 19.95 -2.00
N ASP A 675 -45.86 18.96 -1.30
CA ASP A 675 -46.32 17.72 -1.91
C ASP A 675 -47.64 17.90 -2.71
N LEU A 676 -48.47 18.87 -2.34
CA LEU A 676 -49.66 19.27 -3.09
C LEU A 676 -49.31 20.17 -4.29
N GLU A 677 -48.26 20.99 -4.23
CA GLU A 677 -47.64 21.65 -5.38
C GLU A 677 -47.02 20.63 -6.33
N ARG A 678 -46.34 19.59 -5.84
CA ARG A 678 -45.87 18.47 -6.67
C ARG A 678 -47.02 17.73 -7.35
N LEU A 679 -48.11 17.44 -6.63
CA LEU A 679 -49.30 16.82 -7.20
C LEU A 679 -50.09 17.76 -8.11
N LEU A 680 -50.10 19.07 -7.87
CA LEU A 680 -50.66 20.06 -8.78
C LEU A 680 -49.82 20.21 -10.05
N ASN A 681 -48.48 20.24 -9.95
CA ASN A 681 -47.60 20.21 -11.11
C ASN A 681 -47.80 18.94 -11.95
N GLN A 682 -47.87 17.75 -11.32
CA GLN A 682 -48.21 16.51 -12.02
C GLN A 682 -49.64 16.54 -12.62
N LYS A 683 -50.58 17.19 -11.94
CA LYS A 683 -51.94 17.41 -12.46
C LYS A 683 -51.95 18.42 -13.60
N GLU A 684 -51.06 19.41 -13.61
CA GLU A 684 -50.90 20.40 -14.68
C GLU A 684 -50.16 19.82 -15.88
N GLU A 685 -49.15 18.97 -15.69
CA GLU A 685 -48.57 18.12 -16.74
C GLU A 685 -49.64 17.22 -17.37
N MET A 686 -50.47 16.57 -16.54
CA MET A 686 -51.65 15.81 -16.97
C MET A 686 -52.74 16.68 -17.61
N ALA A 687 -52.92 17.93 -17.17
CA ALA A 687 -53.90 18.85 -17.72
C ALA A 687 -53.44 19.44 -19.05
N VAL A 688 -52.14 19.71 -19.22
CA VAL A 688 -51.50 20.09 -20.49
C VAL A 688 -51.54 18.93 -21.46
N MET A 689 -51.25 17.69 -21.03
CA MET A 689 -51.51 16.49 -21.86
C MET A 689 -52.98 16.38 -22.27
N LYS A 690 -53.92 16.55 -21.33
CA LYS A 690 -55.36 16.60 -21.65
C LYS A 690 -55.75 17.79 -22.52
N GLN A 691 -55.08 18.93 -22.44
CA GLN A 691 -55.39 20.13 -23.21
C GLN A 691 -54.75 20.11 -24.60
N VAL A 692 -53.66 19.37 -24.80
CA VAL A 692 -53.18 18.97 -26.13
C VAL A 692 -54.17 17.99 -26.78
N VAL A 693 -54.74 17.05 -26.02
CA VAL A 693 -55.81 16.16 -26.51
C VAL A 693 -57.13 16.93 -26.78
N LEU A 694 -57.52 17.87 -25.91
CA LEU A 694 -58.77 18.65 -26.05
C LEU A 694 -58.66 19.76 -27.10
N SER A 695 -57.50 20.38 -27.30
CA SER A 695 -57.30 21.34 -28.40
C SER A 695 -57.28 20.68 -29.79
N LEU A 696 -57.17 19.35 -29.85
CA LEU A 696 -57.45 18.56 -31.05
C LEU A 696 -58.95 18.23 -31.22
N SER A 697 -59.79 18.34 -30.18
CA SER A 697 -61.24 18.01 -30.26
C SER A 697 -62.19 19.22 -30.21
N GLU A 698 -61.86 20.29 -29.49
CA GLU A 698 -62.79 21.40 -29.18
C GLU A 698 -62.58 22.63 -30.07
N ARG A 699 -62.61 22.42 -31.39
CA ARG A 699 -62.62 23.50 -32.38
C ARG A 699 -64.05 23.95 -32.74
N LYS A 700 -64.87 24.36 -31.75
CA LYS A 700 -66.21 24.97 -31.95
C LYS A 700 -66.76 25.65 -30.68
N PHE A 701 -67.25 26.89 -30.85
CA PHE A 701 -68.01 27.72 -29.89
C PHE A 701 -67.30 28.03 -28.56
N ASP A 702 -66.56 29.15 -28.44
CA ASP A 702 -67.04 30.54 -28.28
C ASP A 702 -67.54 30.83 -26.85
N LEU A 703 -66.79 31.54 -26.01
CA LEU A 703 -66.53 33.00 -25.99
C LEU A 703 -67.71 33.86 -25.49
N ASN A 704 -67.68 34.20 -24.19
CA ASN A 704 -67.66 35.57 -23.60
C ASN A 704 -67.82 35.46 -22.07
N LYS A 705 -66.98 36.09 -21.21
CA LYS A 705 -66.79 37.52 -20.90
C LYS A 705 -68.02 38.23 -20.30
N ALA A 706 -67.93 39.15 -19.31
CA ALA A 706 -66.90 39.42 -18.27
C ALA A 706 -67.32 40.63 -17.37
N LYS A 707 -66.96 40.59 -16.07
CA LYS A 707 -66.62 41.72 -15.15
C LYS A 707 -67.61 42.90 -14.88
N SER A 708 -67.75 43.26 -13.59
CA SER A 708 -67.68 44.63 -13.02
C SER A 708 -67.60 44.50 -11.48
N ARG A 709 -66.58 44.94 -10.71
CA ARG A 709 -66.00 46.30 -10.43
C ARG A 709 -66.88 47.18 -9.54
N ASP A 710 -66.38 48.05 -8.64
CA ASP A 710 -65.07 48.31 -7.98
C ASP A 710 -65.43 49.00 -6.59
N PHE A 711 -64.63 49.63 -5.71
CA PHE A 711 -63.26 50.20 -5.70
C PHE A 711 -62.75 50.45 -4.24
N MET A 712 -61.43 50.36 -4.02
CA MET A 712 -60.53 51.17 -3.15
C MET A 712 -60.79 51.49 -1.65
N GLU A 713 -59.96 50.91 -0.76
CA GLU A 713 -58.75 51.50 -0.10
C GLU A 713 -58.46 53.04 -0.19
N PRO A 714 -57.60 53.69 0.67
CA PRO A 714 -56.29 53.16 1.12
C PRO A 714 -55.65 53.62 2.48
N SER A 715 -54.60 52.88 2.92
CA SER A 715 -53.32 53.39 3.50
C SER A 715 -53.23 54.00 4.94
N LYS A 716 -52.33 53.51 5.84
CA LYS A 716 -50.92 53.91 6.14
C LYS A 716 -50.79 54.85 7.38
N SER A 717 -49.67 54.98 8.12
CA SER A 717 -48.28 54.45 7.98
C SER A 717 -47.43 54.57 9.27
N ALA A 718 -46.45 53.65 9.43
CA ALA A 718 -45.11 53.84 10.03
C ALA A 718 -45.01 54.09 11.58
N SER A 719 -43.85 53.94 12.24
CA SER A 719 -42.49 53.65 11.74
C SER A 719 -41.61 52.84 12.73
N THR A 720 -40.63 52.09 12.19
CA THR A 720 -39.25 51.83 12.69
C THR A 720 -39.03 51.33 14.15
N GLY A 721 -38.25 50.27 14.43
CA GLY A 721 -37.58 49.30 13.54
C GLY A 721 -36.44 48.52 14.21
N HIS A 722 -35.93 47.48 13.52
CA HIS A 722 -34.76 46.63 13.88
C HIS A 722 -34.95 45.67 15.08
N ARG A 723 -34.80 44.34 14.91
CA ARG A 723 -33.60 43.48 14.66
C ARG A 723 -32.76 43.32 15.95
N PHE A 724 -32.28 42.12 16.32
CA PHE A 724 -32.30 40.81 15.63
C PHE A 724 -31.97 39.66 16.60
N ARG A 725 -32.40 38.43 16.24
CA ARG A 725 -31.72 37.12 16.45
C ARG A 725 -31.44 36.62 17.89
N ASN A 726 -31.98 35.45 18.30
CA ASN A 726 -31.49 34.06 18.06
C ASN A 726 -30.38 33.67 19.08
N ASP A 727 -30.16 32.42 19.50
CA ASP A 727 -30.84 31.11 19.35
C ASP A 727 -30.27 30.18 20.45
N PHE A 728 -30.65 28.89 20.43
CA PHE A 728 -30.02 27.74 21.10
C PHE A 728 -30.15 27.66 22.64
N GLU A 729 -30.33 26.49 23.28
CA GLU A 729 -30.92 25.16 22.98
C GLU A 729 -30.40 24.21 24.08
N ILE A 730 -31.25 23.30 24.60
CA ILE A 730 -30.95 21.84 24.81
C ILE A 730 -29.86 21.49 25.88
N HIS A 731 -29.80 20.33 26.57
CA HIS A 731 -30.40 18.98 26.46
C HIS A 731 -31.02 18.50 27.80
N ASP A 732 -31.98 17.57 27.73
CA ASP A 732 -32.15 16.24 28.38
C ASP A 732 -31.67 15.98 29.85
N ASP A 733 -32.11 14.95 30.57
CA ASP A 733 -33.08 13.85 30.33
C ASP A 733 -33.75 13.45 31.68
N LEU A 734 -34.80 12.60 31.65
CA LEU A 734 -34.98 11.41 32.53
C LEU A 734 -36.42 10.80 32.45
N ASN A 735 -36.66 10.02 31.38
CA ASN A 735 -36.92 8.57 31.42
C ASN A 735 -38.01 7.91 32.34
N VAL A 736 -38.46 6.73 31.89
CA VAL A 736 -39.07 5.55 32.56
C VAL A 736 -40.63 5.37 32.64
N VAL A 737 -41.04 4.10 32.38
CA VAL A 737 -42.30 3.37 32.68
C VAL A 737 -43.35 3.19 31.54
N LYS A 738 -43.73 1.92 31.30
CA LYS A 738 -44.85 1.40 30.48
C LYS A 738 -45.78 0.55 31.37
N PRO A 739 -47.00 0.13 30.94
CA PRO A 739 -47.10 -1.25 30.40
C PRO A 739 -48.24 -1.58 29.38
N GLY A 740 -47.98 -2.59 28.52
CA GLY A 740 -48.95 -3.52 27.90
C GLY A 740 -49.87 -3.04 26.76
N SER A 741 -50.60 -3.92 26.02
CA SER A 741 -50.30 -5.30 25.56
C SER A 741 -51.48 -5.88 24.72
N LEU A 742 -51.25 -6.52 23.56
CA LEU A 742 -51.98 -7.71 23.06
C LEU A 742 -51.42 -8.27 21.71
N HIS A 743 -51.98 -9.38 21.22
CA HIS A 743 -51.41 -10.28 20.19
C HIS A 743 -52.45 -10.77 19.15
N LEU A 744 -51.94 -11.35 18.05
CA LEU A 744 -52.53 -12.29 17.05
C LEU A 744 -52.50 -11.75 15.59
N VAL A 745 -52.27 -12.49 14.49
CA VAL A 745 -51.42 -13.66 14.11
C VAL A 745 -51.86 -14.10 12.69
N LYS A 746 -51.00 -13.88 11.66
CA LYS A 746 -50.82 -14.73 10.44
C LYS A 746 -52.04 -14.99 9.50
N PRO A 747 -51.93 -15.74 8.36
CA PRO A 747 -50.74 -16.18 7.57
C PRO A 747 -50.86 -16.03 6.02
N LYS A 748 -49.87 -16.60 5.31
CA LYS A 748 -49.88 -17.28 3.98
C LYS A 748 -49.35 -16.54 2.72
N SER A 749 -48.24 -17.12 2.25
CA SER A 749 -47.72 -17.21 0.86
C SER A 749 -48.50 -18.31 0.07
N PRO A 750 -48.22 -18.71 -1.21
CA PRO A 750 -46.93 -18.68 -1.93
C PRO A 750 -46.93 -18.51 -3.48
N ALA A 751 -45.76 -18.78 -4.09
CA ALA A 751 -45.52 -19.34 -5.43
C ALA A 751 -44.87 -18.45 -6.54
N ARG A 752 -44.11 -19.15 -7.40
CA ARG A 752 -43.39 -18.77 -8.65
C ARG A 752 -44.31 -19.07 -9.87
N PRO A 753 -44.03 -18.69 -11.16
CA PRO A 753 -42.69 -18.70 -11.78
C PRO A 753 -42.37 -17.65 -12.90
N ARG A 754 -41.20 -17.88 -13.54
CA ARG A 754 -40.63 -17.40 -14.82
C ARG A 754 -41.57 -17.63 -16.04
N PRO A 755 -41.39 -16.99 -17.24
CA PRO A 755 -40.14 -16.84 -18.05
C PRO A 755 -39.93 -15.41 -18.61
N ASP A 756 -39.16 -15.05 -19.66
CA ASP A 756 -38.47 -15.69 -20.82
C ASP A 756 -37.36 -14.67 -21.30
N ARG A 757 -36.38 -14.80 -22.21
CA ARG A 757 -35.74 -15.81 -23.09
C ARG A 757 -34.62 -15.07 -23.88
N ARG A 758 -33.50 -15.75 -24.22
CA ARG A 758 -32.63 -15.60 -25.44
C ARG A 758 -31.27 -16.27 -25.15
N THR A 759 -30.97 -17.52 -25.54
CA THR A 759 -30.81 -18.15 -26.87
C THR A 759 -29.48 -17.85 -27.58
N ASN A 760 -28.47 -18.70 -27.35
CA ASN A 760 -27.73 -19.53 -28.33
C ASN A 760 -26.77 -20.45 -27.51
N SER A 761 -26.68 -21.77 -27.71
CA SER A 761 -26.29 -22.55 -28.91
C SER A 761 -24.79 -22.38 -29.22
N THR A 762 -23.96 -23.42 -29.31
CA THR A 762 -24.23 -24.80 -29.82
C THR A 762 -23.58 -25.94 -28.98
N LYS A 763 -23.79 -27.20 -29.42
CA LYS A 763 -23.27 -28.49 -28.91
C LYS A 763 -22.79 -29.32 -30.11
N PHE A 764 -21.98 -30.40 -30.04
CA PHE A 764 -21.25 -31.11 -28.97
C PHE A 764 -20.15 -31.99 -29.63
N SER A 765 -19.24 -32.62 -28.85
CA SER A 765 -18.67 -33.92 -29.25
C SER A 765 -18.20 -34.78 -28.08
N LYS A 766 -18.10 -36.09 -28.32
CA LYS A 766 -17.46 -37.12 -27.46
C LYS A 766 -16.03 -37.39 -28.02
N VAL A 767 -15.15 -38.28 -27.52
CA VAL A 767 -15.25 -39.74 -27.26
C VAL A 767 -14.11 -40.17 -26.31
N TYR A 768 -14.23 -41.37 -25.72
CA TYR A 768 -13.21 -42.05 -24.89
C TYR A 768 -11.89 -42.33 -25.67
N GLY A 769 -10.78 -42.41 -24.94
CA GLY A 769 -9.51 -42.99 -25.42
C GLY A 769 -8.58 -43.30 -24.23
N VAL A 770 -7.98 -44.49 -24.20
CA VAL A 770 -7.16 -44.98 -23.06
C VAL A 770 -5.92 -45.73 -23.57
N ALA A 771 -4.79 -45.45 -22.90
CA ALA A 771 -3.53 -46.21 -22.86
C ALA A 771 -2.61 -46.26 -24.11
N LYS A 772 -1.32 -46.02 -23.82
CA LYS A 772 -0.08 -46.41 -24.54
C LYS A 772 0.15 -45.78 -25.92
N SER A 773 1.40 -45.50 -26.30
CA SER A 773 2.69 -45.81 -25.65
C SER A 773 3.46 -44.55 -25.26
#